data_AF-A0A2D6AQ77-F1
#
_entry.id   AF-A0A2D6AQ77-F1
#
_cell.length_a   1.000
_cell.length_b   1.000
_cell.length_c   1.000
_cell.angle_alpha   90.00
_cell.angle_beta   90.00
_cell.angle_gamma   90.00
#
_symmetry.space_group_name_H-M   'P 1'
#
loop_
_entity.id
_entity.type
_entity.pdbx_description
1 polymer ?
#
loop_
_entity_poly.entity_id
_entity_poly.type
_entity_poly.pdbx_seq_one_letter_code
_entity_poly.pdbx_strand_id
1 'polypeptide(L)'
;MSLTLPSVYSAAAQTGNIQENWLFQLYYDASNFVGVAFTDTRVTSVNYYGVVTNKPNIRSSIDLANSTAKTGNVSITLANFRYNNDDFSAELWGTRKYINRNVKIYSQLNANATLTNCLQIYQGRLIDISHDADTITLSVTEQRPWDFTTIPQDKTAATQSSVAKNVYIPVVYGAYTPNANTHGGQGYAVSKAVWPMPNVTDTGDLVLGMPFQTLDGTGGTKEARLHIYEKGPDIFPAISSADGGTSFNDSTKAFDGQHVAYNLNEMYRGFTTKPIRRRADDDSDGGNAIDSPLAHDASTSRSRLQHVMEVLGASGSDTEYFRFDCPAVSGKVTVFSMTVRYTLITAGTGHYNPAGANVGFSYAFSNTTVIGAATRSDSIQSHTNPGTTATTTSSTINMSTDVANNGYKLPDYIELKSHINEPASIYSGTVTATVDLYDIRLYIKAEDVYDDGKGSKEKAQEIKLFCGADGYSNSFSGGSGTADTGLEMHRDLLARFTNYDAADNAIYNWDTSLPSSGSLNVESLRITTAWNTRWWALEPVELKKVLEQVQKEFCFIFKWRADGSGSYWFVKDSYSSGDVTQTLNMNDINKLKISNTPFSELLTKMKIAYEKHPARNAHLSSVTSEDTTNNPRTTWNIQSKENISDVKLDMNVNKPGNADPGGGDANDGFADYYMNIFGDIKKIITCTIVNPAKGYGLETGDIIQFSNTAGEMPVEPFNDNWADYYMVIDLQRYAGGTVSITAREVS
;
A
#
# COMPACT_ATOMS: atom_id res chain seq x y z
N MET A 1 -17.44 12.99 18.98
CA MET A 1 -18.29 14.17 19.21
C MET A 1 -19.44 14.12 18.21
N SER A 2 -20.64 14.13 18.77
CA SER A 2 -21.93 14.02 18.11
C SER A 2 -22.31 15.24 17.27
N LEU A 3 -23.38 15.12 16.48
CA LEU A 3 -24.11 16.27 15.95
C LEU A 3 -24.45 17.26 17.07
N THR A 4 -24.27 18.56 16.79
CA THR A 4 -24.64 19.62 17.74
C THR A 4 -26.16 19.68 17.86
N LEU A 5 -26.68 19.23 19.00
CA LEU A 5 -28.11 19.26 19.27
C LEU A 5 -28.60 20.69 19.50
N PRO A 6 -29.69 21.12 18.83
CA PRO A 6 -30.38 22.35 19.18
C PRO A 6 -30.88 22.32 20.64
N SER A 7 -30.87 23.48 21.30
CA SER A 7 -31.28 23.63 22.72
C SER A 7 -32.71 23.14 23.02
N VAL A 8 -33.55 23.04 22.00
CA VAL A 8 -34.92 22.51 22.13
C VAL A 8 -34.96 21.02 22.48
N TYR A 9 -33.91 20.24 22.16
CA TYR A 9 -33.86 18.80 22.48
C TYR A 9 -33.72 18.57 23.99
N SER A 10 -32.85 19.33 24.67
CA SER A 10 -32.69 19.23 26.12
C SER A 10 -33.95 19.64 26.87
N ALA A 11 -34.70 20.62 26.36
CA ALA A 11 -35.98 21.02 26.94
C ALA A 11 -37.08 19.96 26.72
N ALA A 12 -37.12 19.36 25.53
CA ALA A 12 -38.12 18.35 25.18
C ALA A 12 -38.00 17.07 26.03
N ALA A 13 -36.78 16.65 26.38
CA ALA A 13 -36.55 15.50 27.25
C ALA A 13 -37.16 15.65 28.66
N GLN A 14 -37.40 16.88 29.13
CA GLN A 14 -37.97 17.15 30.46
C GLN A 14 -39.50 17.07 30.48
N THR A 15 -40.17 17.15 29.32
CA THR A 15 -41.63 17.34 29.21
C THR A 15 -42.44 16.06 28.99
N GLY A 16 -41.80 14.92 28.76
CA GLY A 16 -42.45 13.59 28.61
C GLY A 16 -43.28 13.37 27.34
N ASN A 17 -43.84 14.42 26.73
CA ASN A 17 -44.63 14.37 25.49
C ASN A 17 -43.88 15.04 24.33
N ILE A 18 -43.03 14.28 23.63
CA ILE A 18 -42.27 14.80 22.49
C ILE A 18 -43.07 14.60 21.21
N GLN A 19 -43.41 15.70 20.54
CA GLN A 19 -43.99 15.66 19.20
C GLN A 19 -42.87 15.88 18.18
N GLU A 20 -42.60 14.87 17.36
CA GLU A 20 -41.60 14.95 16.30
C GLU A 20 -42.28 14.93 14.93
N ASN A 21 -41.88 15.86 14.06
CA ASN A 21 -42.23 15.91 12.64
C ASN A 21 -40.94 15.90 11.82
N TRP A 22 -40.82 15.05 10.80
CA TRP A 22 -39.67 15.11 9.90
C TRP A 22 -39.99 16.00 8.71
N LEU A 23 -39.05 16.88 8.39
CA LEU A 23 -39.13 17.82 7.28
C LEU A 23 -38.15 17.37 6.20
N PHE A 24 -38.63 17.29 4.98
CA PHE A 24 -37.85 16.87 3.81
C PHE A 24 -37.77 18.05 2.86
N GLN A 25 -36.56 18.50 2.57
CA GLN A 25 -36.29 19.53 1.56
C GLN A 25 -35.84 18.86 0.28
N LEU A 26 -36.67 18.88 -0.76
CA LEU A 26 -36.39 18.34 -2.08
C LEU A 26 -35.83 19.46 -2.98
N TYR A 27 -34.52 19.54 -3.13
CA TYR A 27 -33.90 20.61 -3.92
C TYR A 27 -34.05 20.36 -5.42
N TYR A 28 -34.28 21.42 -6.19
CA TYR A 28 -34.27 21.38 -7.66
C TYR A 28 -33.18 22.25 -8.29
N ASP A 29 -32.51 23.06 -7.47
CA ASP A 29 -31.27 23.77 -7.80
C ASP A 29 -30.38 23.91 -6.56
N ALA A 30 -29.40 24.82 -6.58
CA ALA A 30 -28.44 25.00 -5.49
C ALA A 30 -29.05 25.58 -4.20
N SER A 31 -30.22 26.22 -4.25
CA SER A 31 -30.77 26.96 -3.10
C SER A 31 -32.28 26.81 -2.92
N ASN A 32 -33.00 26.44 -3.97
CA ASN A 32 -34.45 26.32 -3.95
C ASN A 32 -34.89 24.86 -3.85
N PHE A 33 -35.96 24.66 -3.09
CA PHE A 33 -36.51 23.34 -2.78
C PHE A 33 -38.03 23.37 -2.63
N VAL A 34 -38.63 22.18 -2.66
CA VAL A 34 -40.01 21.94 -2.20
C VAL A 34 -39.97 21.22 -0.85
N GLY A 35 -40.71 21.74 0.12
CA GLY A 35 -40.81 21.17 1.47
C GLY A 35 -41.97 20.19 1.59
N VAL A 36 -41.69 18.96 2.03
CA VAL A 36 -42.71 17.97 2.42
C VAL A 36 -42.43 17.43 3.82
N ALA A 37 -43.42 16.92 4.52
CA ALA A 37 -43.33 16.50 5.92
C ALA A 37 -44.36 15.40 6.26
N PHE A 38 -44.28 14.85 7.49
CA PHE A 38 -45.33 13.93 8.00
C PHE A 38 -46.63 14.68 8.29
N THR A 39 -46.54 15.90 8.81
CA THR A 39 -47.68 16.77 9.06
C THR A 39 -47.41 18.18 8.54
N ASP A 40 -48.48 18.88 8.14
CA ASP A 40 -48.41 20.25 7.67
C ASP A 40 -47.75 21.15 8.71
N THR A 41 -46.74 21.90 8.30
CA THR A 41 -46.09 22.88 9.16
C THR A 41 -45.49 24.02 8.35
N ARG A 42 -45.11 25.08 9.06
CA ARG A 42 -44.45 26.24 8.47
C ARG A 42 -43.19 26.56 9.26
N VAL A 43 -42.05 26.50 8.58
CA VAL A 43 -40.73 26.72 9.20
C VAL A 43 -39.96 27.75 8.38
N THR A 44 -39.48 28.81 9.03
CA THR A 44 -38.74 29.92 8.40
C THR A 44 -39.47 30.46 7.16
N SER A 45 -40.79 30.68 7.29
CA SER A 45 -41.69 31.15 6.24
C SER A 45 -41.93 30.20 5.05
N VAL A 46 -41.34 29.00 5.06
CA VAL A 46 -41.56 27.96 4.04
C VAL A 46 -42.65 27.00 4.53
N ASN A 47 -43.59 26.69 3.65
CA ASN A 47 -44.62 25.69 3.91
C ASN A 47 -44.07 24.29 3.61
N TYR A 48 -44.28 23.37 4.54
CA TYR A 48 -44.00 21.96 4.39
C TYR A 48 -45.32 21.19 4.34
N TYR A 49 -45.59 20.52 3.22
CA TYR A 49 -46.83 19.79 2.99
C TYR A 49 -46.80 18.43 3.70
N GLY A 50 -47.81 18.14 4.52
CA GLY A 50 -48.01 16.90 5.27
C GLY A 50 -48.45 15.74 4.39
N VAL A 51 -47.59 15.36 3.44
CA VAL A 51 -47.92 14.40 2.37
C VAL A 51 -47.08 13.14 2.44
N VAL A 52 -46.11 13.05 3.35
CA VAL A 52 -45.28 11.87 3.53
C VAL A 52 -46.08 10.79 4.28
N THR A 53 -46.37 9.69 3.60
CA THR A 53 -47.27 8.64 4.09
C THR A 53 -46.55 7.48 4.78
N ASN A 54 -45.27 7.24 4.44
CA ASN A 54 -44.47 6.23 5.11
C ASN A 54 -43.67 6.81 6.30
N LYS A 55 -43.17 5.92 7.17
CA LYS A 55 -42.22 6.28 8.25
C LYS A 55 -40.83 5.77 7.90
N PRO A 56 -40.03 6.52 7.13
CA PRO A 56 -38.68 6.09 6.76
C PRO A 56 -37.80 5.93 8.00
N ASN A 57 -36.77 5.11 7.87
CA ASN A 57 -35.67 5.06 8.81
C ASN A 57 -34.38 5.49 8.10
N ILE A 58 -33.46 6.08 8.85
CA ILE A 58 -32.12 6.45 8.37
C ILE A 58 -31.14 5.53 9.08
N ARG A 59 -30.35 4.79 8.31
CA ARG A 59 -29.37 3.81 8.80
C ARG A 59 -27.97 4.23 8.41
N SER A 60 -27.03 4.14 9.33
CA SER A 60 -25.60 4.32 9.07
C SER A 60 -24.83 3.24 9.83
N SER A 61 -23.80 2.69 9.19
CA SER A 61 -22.92 1.72 9.83
C SER A 61 -21.46 1.96 9.44
N ILE A 62 -20.57 1.53 10.33
CA ILE A 62 -19.13 1.44 10.13
C ILE A 62 -18.74 -0.03 10.33
N ASP A 63 -18.00 -0.55 9.36
CA ASP A 63 -17.39 -1.85 9.42
C ASP A 63 -15.91 -1.67 9.78
N LEU A 64 -15.59 -1.89 11.06
CA LEU A 64 -14.23 -1.78 11.56
C LEU A 64 -13.30 -2.89 11.02
N ALA A 65 -13.84 -4.03 10.58
CA ALA A 65 -13.03 -5.12 10.04
C ALA A 65 -12.57 -4.79 8.62
N ASN A 66 -13.34 -4.01 7.86
CA ASN A 66 -12.99 -3.59 6.51
C ASN A 66 -12.59 -2.11 6.39
N SER A 67 -12.70 -1.34 7.48
CA SER A 67 -12.53 0.12 7.50
C SER A 67 -13.41 0.84 6.47
N THR A 68 -14.66 0.40 6.35
CA THR A 68 -15.64 0.99 5.43
C THR A 68 -16.83 1.55 6.19
N ALA A 69 -17.56 2.46 5.55
CA ALA A 69 -18.82 2.99 6.08
C ALA A 69 -19.92 2.83 5.04
N LYS A 70 -21.16 2.71 5.51
CA LYS A 70 -22.36 2.62 4.68
C LYS A 70 -23.47 3.43 5.27
N THR A 71 -24.15 4.22 4.44
CA THR A 71 -25.43 4.81 4.80
C THR A 71 -26.54 4.18 3.95
N GLY A 72 -27.58 3.71 4.62
CA GLY A 72 -28.71 3.07 3.97
C GLY A 72 -29.52 4.04 3.11
N ASN A 73 -30.05 3.53 2.00
CA ASN A 73 -30.98 4.29 1.17
C ASN A 73 -32.24 4.63 1.97
N VAL A 74 -32.72 5.86 1.81
CA VAL A 74 -33.96 6.34 2.39
C VAL A 74 -35.03 6.32 1.31
N SER A 75 -36.08 5.53 1.52
CA SER A 75 -37.26 5.51 0.66
C SER A 75 -38.34 6.41 1.26
N ILE A 76 -38.80 7.40 0.51
CA ILE A 76 -39.84 8.35 0.93
C ILE A 76 -41.07 8.11 0.06
N THR A 77 -42.22 7.86 0.68
CA THR A 77 -43.49 7.72 -0.02
C THR A 77 -44.34 8.96 0.25
N LEU A 78 -44.79 9.60 -0.81
CA LEU A 78 -45.64 10.78 -0.78
C LEU A 78 -47.01 10.44 -1.37
N ALA A 79 -48.06 11.11 -0.91
CA ALA A 79 -49.30 11.22 -1.68
C ALA A 79 -49.04 12.03 -2.97
N ASN A 80 -49.64 11.62 -4.08
CA ASN A 80 -49.62 12.41 -5.33
C ASN A 80 -50.64 13.56 -5.25
N PHE A 81 -50.36 14.52 -4.39
CA PHE A 81 -51.27 15.63 -4.07
C PHE A 81 -51.28 16.72 -5.16
N ARG A 82 -52.28 17.60 -5.11
CA ARG A 82 -52.35 18.78 -6.00
C ARG A 82 -51.35 19.85 -5.56
N TYR A 83 -50.43 20.18 -6.46
CA TYR A 83 -49.41 21.22 -6.29
C TYR A 83 -49.45 22.16 -7.51
N ASN A 84 -49.62 23.47 -7.27
CA ASN A 84 -49.69 24.49 -8.34
C ASN A 84 -50.68 24.16 -9.48
N ASN A 85 -51.89 23.71 -9.13
CA ASN A 85 -52.98 23.32 -10.06
C ASN A 85 -52.74 22.03 -10.87
N ASP A 86 -51.68 21.27 -10.59
CA ASP A 86 -51.44 19.97 -11.21
C ASP A 86 -51.07 18.91 -10.16
N ASP A 87 -50.89 17.66 -10.55
CA ASP A 87 -50.39 16.60 -9.66
C ASP A 87 -48.90 16.81 -9.36
N PHE A 88 -48.45 16.54 -8.13
CA PHE A 88 -47.05 16.78 -7.74
C PHE A 88 -46.04 15.96 -8.56
N SER A 89 -46.46 14.79 -9.08
CA SER A 89 -45.66 14.02 -10.05
C SER A 89 -45.30 14.83 -11.31
N ALA A 90 -46.18 15.73 -11.77
CA ALA A 90 -45.90 16.61 -12.90
C ALA A 90 -44.81 17.66 -12.58
N GLU A 91 -44.74 18.14 -11.32
CA GLU A 91 -43.67 19.04 -10.87
C GLU A 91 -42.31 18.32 -10.85
N LEU A 92 -42.27 17.09 -10.35
CA LEU A 92 -41.04 16.30 -10.24
C LEU A 92 -40.39 15.97 -11.60
N TRP A 93 -41.19 15.93 -12.67
CA TRP A 93 -40.73 15.67 -14.04
C TRP A 93 -40.85 16.87 -14.98
N GLY A 94 -41.29 18.03 -14.46
CA GLY A 94 -41.57 19.24 -15.22
C GLY A 94 -40.32 20.06 -15.56
N THR A 95 -40.42 21.39 -15.41
CA THR A 95 -39.33 22.31 -15.74
C THR A 95 -38.18 22.21 -14.72
N ARG A 96 -38.51 22.08 -13.44
CA ARG A 96 -37.54 21.90 -12.35
C ARG A 96 -37.04 20.46 -12.33
N LYS A 97 -35.76 20.27 -11.97
CA LYS A 97 -35.06 18.98 -12.06
C LYS A 97 -34.57 18.54 -10.70
N TYR A 98 -35.09 17.42 -10.20
CA TYR A 98 -34.85 16.91 -8.84
C TYR A 98 -33.86 15.74 -8.78
N ILE A 99 -33.72 14.95 -9.86
CA ILE A 99 -32.77 13.83 -9.91
C ILE A 99 -31.33 14.34 -9.77
N ASN A 100 -30.53 13.61 -8.98
CA ASN A 100 -29.15 13.93 -8.60
C ASN A 100 -29.01 15.30 -7.90
N ARG A 101 -30.08 15.78 -7.25
CA ARG A 101 -30.07 16.97 -6.38
C ARG A 101 -30.16 16.59 -4.92
N ASN A 102 -29.78 17.53 -4.06
CA ASN A 102 -29.74 17.33 -2.63
C ASN A 102 -31.15 17.08 -2.06
N VAL A 103 -31.22 16.15 -1.12
CA VAL A 103 -32.36 15.98 -0.23
C VAL A 103 -31.84 16.09 1.19
N LYS A 104 -32.42 17.01 1.97
CA LYS A 104 -32.09 17.19 3.39
C LYS A 104 -33.28 16.80 4.25
N ILE A 105 -33.02 16.06 5.31
CA ILE A 105 -34.03 15.63 6.27
C ILE A 105 -33.72 16.27 7.61
N TYR A 106 -34.71 16.97 8.17
CA TYR A 106 -34.63 17.60 9.47
C TYR A 106 -35.64 16.98 10.42
N SER A 107 -35.24 16.82 11.69
CA SER A 107 -36.13 16.51 12.80
C SER A 107 -36.59 17.81 13.44
N GLN A 108 -37.89 18.09 13.36
CA GLN A 108 -38.56 19.21 14.00
C GLN A 108 -39.25 18.72 15.27
N LEU A 109 -38.83 19.27 16.42
CA LEU A 109 -39.49 19.01 17.69
C LEU A 109 -40.52 20.10 18.02
N ASN A 110 -41.67 19.67 18.55
CA ASN A 110 -42.72 20.52 19.13
C ASN A 110 -43.14 21.68 18.21
N ALA A 111 -43.27 21.39 16.92
CA ALA A 111 -43.64 22.35 15.87
C ALA A 111 -42.80 23.65 15.86
N ASN A 112 -41.50 23.56 16.19
CA ASN A 112 -40.63 24.74 16.20
C ASN A 112 -40.60 25.40 14.82
N ALA A 113 -40.87 26.71 14.77
CA ALA A 113 -40.98 27.45 13.52
C ALA A 113 -39.61 27.87 12.92
N THR A 114 -38.49 27.57 13.58
CA THR A 114 -37.14 28.01 13.18
C THR A 114 -36.31 26.83 12.69
N LEU A 115 -35.75 26.90 11.48
CA LEU A 115 -35.01 25.78 10.88
C LEU A 115 -33.73 25.43 11.66
N THR A 116 -33.01 26.42 12.19
CA THR A 116 -31.79 26.19 12.99
C THR A 116 -32.06 25.48 14.31
N ASN A 117 -33.32 25.46 14.77
CA ASN A 117 -33.74 24.68 15.94
C ASN A 117 -34.18 23.27 15.56
N CYS A 118 -34.25 22.95 14.26
CA CYS A 118 -34.49 21.60 13.76
C CYS A 118 -33.14 20.93 13.50
N LEU A 119 -32.96 19.69 13.94
CA LEU A 119 -31.70 18.97 13.73
C LEU A 119 -31.66 18.39 12.32
N GLN A 120 -30.62 18.67 11.55
CA GLN A 120 -30.37 17.95 10.29
C GLN A 120 -29.90 16.52 10.62
N ILE A 121 -30.68 15.52 10.22
CA ILE A 121 -30.42 14.11 10.55
C ILE A 121 -29.96 13.28 9.35
N TYR A 122 -30.03 13.85 8.14
CA TYR A 122 -29.57 13.20 6.92
C TYR A 122 -29.42 14.20 5.77
N GLN A 123 -28.42 13.96 4.93
CA GLN A 123 -28.28 14.57 3.62
C GLN A 123 -27.90 13.51 2.59
N GLY A 124 -28.59 13.53 1.45
CA GLY A 124 -28.31 12.63 0.33
C GLY A 124 -28.71 13.25 -0.99
N ARG A 125 -28.79 12.42 -2.03
CA ARG A 125 -29.25 12.80 -3.37
C ARG A 125 -30.40 11.92 -3.81
N LEU A 126 -31.38 12.53 -4.47
CA LEU A 126 -32.48 11.81 -5.09
C LEU A 126 -31.98 11.06 -6.33
N ILE A 127 -32.11 9.74 -6.37
CA ILE A 127 -31.61 8.91 -7.48
C ILE A 127 -32.71 8.39 -8.39
N ASP A 128 -33.92 8.19 -7.85
CA ASP A 128 -35.01 7.56 -8.57
C ASP A 128 -36.36 8.05 -8.05
N ILE A 129 -37.33 8.10 -8.96
CA ILE A 129 -38.71 8.54 -8.73
C ILE A 129 -39.63 7.58 -9.46
N SER A 130 -40.58 6.99 -8.75
CA SER A 130 -41.69 6.26 -9.34
C SER A 130 -43.01 6.80 -8.82
N HIS A 131 -44.08 6.70 -9.59
CA HIS A 131 -45.41 7.13 -9.14
C HIS A 131 -46.52 6.32 -9.80
N ASP A 132 -47.67 6.33 -9.14
CA ASP A 132 -48.96 5.94 -9.71
C ASP A 132 -49.94 7.14 -9.58
N ALA A 133 -51.25 6.88 -9.64
CA ALA A 133 -52.25 7.93 -9.51
C ALA A 133 -52.28 8.56 -8.11
N ASP A 134 -51.99 7.77 -7.07
CA ASP A 134 -52.23 8.14 -5.67
C ASP A 134 -50.91 8.38 -4.90
N THR A 135 -49.81 7.78 -5.34
CA THR A 135 -48.56 7.72 -4.59
C THR A 135 -47.35 8.05 -5.47
N ILE A 136 -46.33 8.64 -4.83
CA ILE A 136 -45.00 8.88 -5.39
C ILE A 136 -43.99 8.24 -4.44
N THR A 137 -43.06 7.45 -4.98
CA THR A 137 -41.94 6.89 -4.23
C THR A 137 -40.63 7.52 -4.70
N LEU A 138 -39.90 8.08 -3.74
CA LEU A 138 -38.59 8.70 -3.93
C LEU A 138 -37.51 7.83 -3.29
N SER A 139 -36.45 7.55 -4.04
CA SER A 139 -35.27 6.86 -3.52
C SER A 139 -34.12 7.84 -3.33
N VAL A 140 -33.67 8.02 -2.09
CA VAL A 140 -32.58 8.93 -1.73
C VAL A 140 -31.39 8.12 -1.23
N THR A 141 -30.19 8.43 -1.72
CA THR A 141 -28.96 7.78 -1.28
C THR A 141 -27.91 8.79 -0.85
N GLU A 142 -26.96 8.36 -0.01
CA GLU A 142 -25.80 9.17 0.34
C GLU A 142 -25.03 9.60 -0.91
N GLN A 143 -24.33 10.73 -0.80
CA GLN A 143 -23.47 11.26 -1.86
C GLN A 143 -22.33 10.28 -2.13
N ARG A 144 -22.25 9.72 -3.34
CA ARG A 144 -21.21 8.77 -3.76
C ARG A 144 -20.59 9.24 -5.08
N PRO A 145 -19.75 10.30 -5.05
CA PRO A 145 -19.25 10.91 -6.26
C PRO A 145 -18.23 10.02 -6.99
N TRP A 146 -17.75 8.95 -6.35
CA TRP A 146 -16.90 7.90 -6.91
C TRP A 146 -17.66 6.75 -7.58
N ASP A 147 -19.00 6.68 -7.45
CA ASP A 147 -19.77 5.62 -8.09
C ASP A 147 -19.65 5.74 -9.61
N PHE A 148 -19.60 4.59 -10.29
CA PHE A 148 -19.44 4.50 -11.76
C PHE A 148 -18.19 5.17 -12.33
N THR A 149 -17.18 5.39 -11.48
CA THR A 149 -15.90 5.98 -11.86
C THR A 149 -14.82 4.89 -11.85
N THR A 150 -14.09 4.74 -12.94
CA THR A 150 -12.87 3.91 -12.99
C THR A 150 -11.64 4.79 -13.16
N ILE A 151 -10.48 4.33 -12.71
CA ILE A 151 -9.20 5.00 -12.90
C ILE A 151 -8.12 3.97 -13.31
N PRO A 152 -7.18 4.31 -14.21
CA PRO A 152 -7.12 5.51 -15.04
C PRO A 152 -8.31 5.67 -16.01
N GLN A 153 -8.53 6.91 -16.47
CA GLN A 153 -9.61 7.32 -17.38
C GLN A 153 -9.09 7.73 -18.76
N ASP A 154 -7.98 8.46 -18.77
CA ASP A 154 -7.41 9.05 -19.97
C ASP A 154 -6.57 8.04 -20.76
N LYS A 155 -6.54 8.24 -22.08
CA LYS A 155 -5.79 7.41 -23.04
C LYS A 155 -4.95 8.27 -23.98
N THR A 156 -3.96 7.65 -24.60
CA THR A 156 -3.26 8.22 -25.77
C THR A 156 -4.26 8.59 -26.88
N ALA A 157 -4.05 9.75 -27.53
CA ALA A 157 -4.94 10.25 -28.57
C ALA A 157 -4.90 9.38 -29.84
N ALA A 158 -6.03 9.22 -30.54
CA ALA A 158 -6.15 8.34 -31.70
C ALA A 158 -5.64 8.93 -33.03
N THR A 159 -5.17 10.19 -33.05
CA THR A 159 -5.22 11.02 -34.26
C THR A 159 -3.98 11.08 -35.15
N GLN A 160 -2.80 10.52 -34.83
CA GLN A 160 -1.70 10.47 -35.81
C GLN A 160 -0.88 9.20 -35.73
N SER A 161 -0.58 8.64 -36.91
CA SER A 161 0.42 7.63 -37.37
C SER A 161 1.18 6.66 -36.44
N SER A 162 0.91 6.57 -35.15
CA SER A 162 1.57 5.69 -34.18
C SER A 162 0.74 4.44 -33.88
N VAL A 163 1.42 3.33 -33.53
CA VAL A 163 0.80 2.02 -33.26
C VAL A 163 0.23 1.94 -31.83
N ALA A 164 0.51 2.94 -30.97
CA ALA A 164 0.07 3.00 -29.58
C ALA A 164 -1.35 3.58 -29.39
N LYS A 165 -2.35 2.96 -30.03
CA LYS A 165 -3.75 3.36 -29.85
C LYS A 165 -4.31 2.80 -28.54
N ASN A 166 -5.02 3.64 -27.79
CA ASN A 166 -5.82 3.26 -26.62
C ASN A 166 -5.04 2.74 -25.40
N VAL A 167 -3.81 3.20 -25.17
CA VAL A 167 -3.08 2.89 -23.94
C VAL A 167 -3.51 3.87 -22.85
N TYR A 168 -3.86 3.37 -21.67
CA TYR A 168 -4.25 4.21 -20.54
C TYR A 168 -3.04 4.92 -19.94
N ILE A 169 -3.20 6.21 -19.65
CA ILE A 169 -2.21 6.96 -18.87
C ILE A 169 -2.23 6.40 -17.44
N PRO A 170 -1.11 5.96 -16.88
CA PRO A 170 -1.12 5.30 -15.58
C PRO A 170 -1.51 6.28 -14.46
N VAL A 171 -2.04 5.76 -13.35
CA VAL A 171 -2.16 6.49 -12.08
C VAL A 171 -1.06 6.00 -11.16
N VAL A 172 -0.30 6.91 -10.55
CA VAL A 172 0.82 6.57 -9.67
C VAL A 172 0.80 7.48 -8.43
N TYR A 173 0.94 6.88 -7.25
CA TYR A 173 1.03 7.55 -5.95
C TYR A 173 2.20 6.99 -5.15
N GLY A 174 2.75 7.80 -4.24
CA GLY A 174 3.88 7.41 -3.42
C GLY A 174 5.22 8.00 -3.84
N ALA A 175 6.18 7.89 -2.93
CA ALA A 175 7.57 8.21 -3.18
C ALA A 175 8.33 6.99 -3.72
N TYR A 176 9.09 7.22 -4.78
CA TYR A 176 9.90 6.23 -5.48
C TYR A 176 11.37 6.67 -5.48
N THR A 177 12.28 5.81 -5.95
CA THR A 177 13.71 6.14 -5.98
C THR A 177 14.35 5.54 -7.22
N PRO A 178 14.80 6.37 -8.17
CA PRO A 178 15.46 5.89 -9.37
C PRO A 178 16.87 5.40 -9.04
N ASN A 179 17.26 4.25 -9.59
CA ASN A 179 18.66 3.83 -9.55
C ASN A 179 19.53 4.76 -10.40
N ALA A 180 20.79 4.90 -10.02
CA ALA A 180 21.79 5.76 -10.66
C ALA A 180 22.99 4.98 -11.24
N ASN A 181 22.91 3.65 -11.31
CA ASN A 181 23.91 2.84 -11.99
C ASN A 181 23.92 3.19 -13.50
N THR A 182 25.09 3.28 -14.11
CA THR A 182 25.24 3.69 -15.51
C THR A 182 25.96 2.62 -16.32
N HIS A 183 25.81 2.66 -17.63
CA HIS A 183 26.57 1.80 -18.55
C HIS A 183 28.07 2.10 -18.52
N GLY A 184 28.45 3.36 -18.31
CA GLY A 184 29.84 3.80 -18.17
C GLY A 184 30.48 3.51 -16.80
N GLY A 185 29.67 3.38 -15.74
CA GLY A 185 30.14 3.27 -14.35
C GLY A 185 29.93 1.89 -13.74
N GLN A 186 30.65 1.61 -12.65
CA GLN A 186 30.44 0.44 -11.80
C GLN A 186 29.59 0.85 -10.59
N GLY A 187 28.35 0.36 -10.51
CA GLY A 187 27.44 0.71 -9.43
C GLY A 187 26.34 -0.33 -9.26
N TYR A 188 25.87 -0.50 -8.03
CA TYR A 188 24.74 -1.36 -7.73
C TYR A 188 23.42 -0.66 -8.03
N ALA A 189 22.45 -1.43 -8.52
CA ALA A 189 21.05 -1.01 -8.59
C ALA A 189 20.36 -1.37 -7.27
N VAL A 190 20.47 -0.49 -6.28
CA VAL A 190 20.07 -0.75 -4.88
C VAL A 190 18.57 -0.61 -4.63
N SER A 191 17.90 0.27 -5.38
CA SER A 191 16.47 0.56 -5.20
C SER A 191 15.62 -0.46 -5.94
N LYS A 192 14.58 -0.94 -5.26
CA LYS A 192 13.41 -1.64 -5.86
C LYS A 192 12.15 -0.78 -5.81
N ALA A 193 12.25 0.47 -5.35
CA ALA A 193 11.17 1.44 -5.32
C ALA A 193 11.03 2.09 -6.70
N VAL A 194 10.53 1.32 -7.66
CA VAL A 194 10.16 1.77 -9.02
C VAL A 194 8.74 1.30 -9.33
N TRP A 195 8.12 1.83 -10.37
CA TRP A 195 6.79 1.39 -10.84
C TRP A 195 6.83 1.10 -12.35
N PRO A 196 6.01 0.16 -12.85
CA PRO A 196 5.99 -0.21 -14.25
C PRO A 196 5.35 0.87 -15.13
N MET A 197 5.98 1.18 -16.26
CA MET A 197 5.44 2.10 -17.26
C MET A 197 4.74 1.33 -18.39
N PRO A 198 3.56 1.76 -18.86
CA PRO A 198 3.01 1.27 -20.12
C PRO A 198 3.94 1.62 -21.28
N ASN A 199 4.13 0.66 -22.19
CA ASN A 199 4.91 0.89 -23.41
C ASN A 199 4.05 1.56 -24.49
N VAL A 200 4.61 2.56 -25.15
CA VAL A 200 4.06 3.17 -26.36
C VAL A 200 5.14 3.20 -27.45
N THR A 201 4.72 3.35 -28.70
CA THR A 201 5.60 3.21 -29.87
C THR A 201 5.43 4.41 -30.79
N ASP A 202 6.54 5.01 -31.19
CA ASP A 202 6.56 6.08 -32.19
C ASP A 202 6.76 5.49 -33.61
N THR A 203 6.40 6.29 -34.61
CA THR A 203 6.56 6.08 -36.06
C THR A 203 8.00 5.76 -36.49
N GLY A 204 8.99 6.03 -35.62
CA GLY A 204 10.41 5.69 -35.79
C GLY A 204 10.86 4.39 -35.11
N ASP A 205 9.92 3.51 -34.72
CA ASP A 205 10.17 2.18 -34.15
C ASP A 205 10.83 2.13 -32.76
N LEU A 206 10.75 3.22 -32.00
CA LEU A 206 11.29 3.34 -30.65
C LEU A 206 10.29 2.88 -29.59
N VAL A 207 10.78 2.17 -28.57
CA VAL A 207 9.99 1.83 -27.38
C VAL A 207 10.07 2.98 -26.38
N LEU A 208 8.92 3.51 -26.01
CA LEU A 208 8.78 4.66 -25.13
C LEU A 208 8.03 4.23 -23.88
N GLY A 209 8.48 4.70 -22.71
CA GLY A 209 7.74 4.53 -21.47
C GLY A 209 6.76 5.68 -21.31
N MET A 210 5.47 5.41 -21.06
CA MET A 210 4.48 6.45 -20.81
C MET A 210 4.35 6.74 -19.30
N PRO A 211 4.77 7.92 -18.81
CA PRO A 211 4.53 8.33 -17.45
C PRO A 211 3.09 8.80 -17.21
N PHE A 212 2.77 8.98 -15.94
CA PHE A 212 1.47 9.47 -15.48
C PHE A 212 1.32 10.99 -15.65
N GLN A 213 2.43 11.73 -15.77
CA GLN A 213 2.46 13.18 -15.98
C GLN A 213 3.76 13.62 -16.67
N THR A 214 3.87 14.91 -17.00
CA THR A 214 5.13 15.52 -17.43
C THR A 214 6.18 15.42 -16.31
N LEU A 215 7.33 14.85 -16.65
CA LEU A 215 8.51 14.83 -15.78
C LEU A 215 9.60 15.66 -16.45
N ASP A 216 10.17 16.62 -15.72
CA ASP A 216 11.09 17.63 -16.27
C ASP A 216 12.57 17.30 -16.06
N GLY A 217 12.87 16.19 -15.38
CA GLY A 217 14.24 15.78 -15.04
C GLY A 217 14.79 16.43 -13.78
N THR A 218 13.95 17.11 -12.99
CA THR A 218 14.37 17.60 -11.67
C THR A 218 14.74 16.42 -10.78
N GLY A 219 16.01 16.39 -10.36
CA GLY A 219 16.61 15.29 -9.60
C GLY A 219 15.81 14.92 -8.35
N GLY A 220 15.68 13.61 -8.09
CA GLY A 220 15.06 13.06 -6.90
C GLY A 220 13.56 12.76 -7.02
N THR A 221 12.77 13.60 -7.70
CA THR A 221 11.29 13.46 -7.70
C THR A 221 10.66 13.41 -9.09
N LYS A 222 11.27 14.05 -10.11
CA LYS A 222 10.72 14.16 -11.47
C LYS A 222 11.68 13.62 -12.54
N GLU A 223 12.44 12.58 -12.21
CA GLU A 223 13.35 11.91 -13.14
C GLU A 223 12.61 10.81 -13.92
N ALA A 224 12.35 11.04 -15.20
CA ALA A 224 11.75 10.10 -16.14
C ALA A 224 12.65 8.90 -16.49
N ARG A 225 13.66 8.62 -15.65
CA ARG A 225 14.68 7.60 -15.88
C ARG A 225 14.04 6.24 -16.06
N LEU A 226 14.40 5.60 -17.16
CA LEU A 226 13.95 4.25 -17.48
C LEU A 226 14.84 3.20 -16.81
N HIS A 227 14.20 2.15 -16.31
CA HIS A 227 14.84 0.95 -15.77
C HIS A 227 14.29 -0.31 -16.43
N ILE A 228 15.09 -1.38 -16.46
CA ILE A 228 14.69 -2.72 -16.89
C ILE A 228 14.76 -3.65 -15.69
N TYR A 229 13.84 -4.59 -15.57
CA TYR A 229 13.91 -5.62 -14.53
C TYR A 229 14.80 -6.79 -14.95
N GLU A 230 15.92 -6.96 -14.27
CA GLU A 230 16.79 -8.13 -14.43
C GLU A 230 16.40 -9.22 -13.44
N LYS A 231 15.67 -10.24 -13.94
CA LYS A 231 15.09 -11.30 -13.10
C LYS A 231 16.12 -12.15 -12.36
N GLY A 232 17.28 -12.41 -12.97
CA GLY A 232 18.32 -13.24 -12.36
C GLY A 232 18.87 -12.63 -11.06
N PRO A 233 19.41 -11.41 -11.09
CA PRO A 233 19.88 -10.70 -9.89
C PRO A 233 18.77 -9.98 -9.10
N ASP A 234 17.53 -9.97 -9.58
CA ASP A 234 16.37 -9.32 -8.95
C ASP A 234 16.59 -7.81 -8.67
N ILE A 235 16.98 -7.08 -9.71
CA ILE A 235 17.32 -5.64 -9.65
C ILE A 235 16.71 -4.86 -10.82
N PHE A 236 16.70 -3.53 -10.70
CA PHE A 236 16.19 -2.61 -11.71
C PHE A 236 17.30 -1.65 -12.19
N PRO A 237 18.28 -2.12 -12.98
CA PRO A 237 19.32 -1.25 -13.53
C PRO A 237 18.74 -0.14 -14.42
N ALA A 238 19.29 1.07 -14.26
CA ALA A 238 18.92 2.20 -15.10
C ALA A 238 19.49 2.09 -16.52
N ILE A 239 18.73 2.61 -17.49
CA ILE A 239 19.11 2.66 -18.90
C ILE A 239 19.88 3.96 -19.16
N SER A 240 21.11 3.84 -19.63
CA SER A 240 21.96 4.97 -20.02
C SER A 240 21.66 5.44 -21.44
N SER A 241 21.89 6.72 -21.70
CA SER A 241 21.61 7.37 -22.98
C SER A 241 22.54 6.95 -24.14
N ALA A 242 23.64 6.23 -23.88
CA ALA A 242 24.59 5.78 -24.91
C ALA A 242 25.49 4.64 -24.42
N ASP A 243 26.15 3.94 -25.35
CA ASP A 243 27.27 3.05 -25.06
C ASP A 243 28.38 3.80 -24.29
N GLY A 244 28.92 3.18 -23.25
CA GLY A 244 29.83 3.80 -22.27
C GLY A 244 29.26 5.02 -21.52
N GLY A 245 27.99 5.38 -21.70
CA GLY A 245 27.42 6.62 -21.21
C GLY A 245 27.24 6.67 -19.70
N THR A 246 27.37 7.87 -19.13
CA THR A 246 27.15 8.18 -17.70
C THR A 246 25.93 9.08 -17.46
N SER A 247 25.12 9.32 -18.50
CA SER A 247 23.96 10.21 -18.47
C SER A 247 22.67 9.46 -18.80
N PHE A 248 21.54 10.00 -18.33
CA PHE A 248 20.20 9.44 -18.48
C PHE A 248 19.27 10.38 -19.24
N ASN A 249 18.20 9.83 -19.81
CA ASN A 249 17.08 10.61 -20.34
C ASN A 249 16.05 10.84 -19.23
N ASP A 250 16.29 11.84 -18.38
CA ASP A 250 15.46 12.08 -17.19
C ASP A 250 14.27 13.03 -17.44
N SER A 251 14.16 13.61 -18.64
CA SER A 251 13.01 14.45 -19.02
C SER A 251 12.10 13.78 -20.02
N THR A 252 10.81 14.10 -19.93
CA THR A 252 9.78 13.64 -20.87
C THR A 252 9.68 14.54 -22.09
N LYS A 253 9.21 13.97 -23.20
CA LYS A 253 8.90 14.70 -24.45
C LYS A 253 7.42 14.57 -24.78
N ALA A 254 6.88 15.55 -25.48
CA ALA A 254 5.51 15.49 -25.97
C ALA A 254 5.35 14.38 -27.03
N PHE A 255 4.28 13.59 -26.92
CA PHE A 255 3.95 12.49 -27.83
C PHE A 255 2.43 12.27 -27.81
N ASP A 256 1.77 12.42 -28.96
CA ASP A 256 0.33 12.20 -29.14
C ASP A 256 -0.59 12.83 -28.08
N GLY A 257 -0.31 14.10 -27.75
CA GLY A 257 -1.07 14.87 -26.76
C GLY A 257 -0.75 14.50 -25.30
N GLN A 258 0.26 13.65 -25.11
CA GLN A 258 0.75 13.20 -23.81
C GLN A 258 2.27 13.40 -23.70
N HIS A 259 2.86 12.84 -22.65
CA HIS A 259 4.30 12.87 -22.41
C HIS A 259 4.86 11.44 -22.37
N VAL A 260 6.09 11.26 -22.83
CA VAL A 260 6.79 9.97 -22.85
C VAL A 260 8.25 10.12 -22.42
N ALA A 261 8.74 9.12 -21.70
CA ALA A 261 10.16 8.90 -21.45
C ALA A 261 10.78 8.17 -22.64
N TYR A 262 11.87 8.71 -23.14
CA TYR A 262 12.45 8.30 -24.41
C TYR A 262 13.61 7.33 -24.22
N ASN A 263 13.60 6.25 -24.99
CA ASN A 263 14.76 5.38 -25.18
C ASN A 263 15.21 5.38 -26.65
N LEU A 264 16.49 5.14 -26.90
CA LEU A 264 17.04 4.94 -28.24
C LEU A 264 16.76 3.50 -28.71
N ASN A 265 17.10 3.17 -29.97
CA ASN A 265 16.99 1.82 -30.53
C ASN A 265 17.76 0.75 -29.72
N GLU A 266 18.66 1.17 -28.84
CA GLU A 266 19.53 0.33 -28.04
C GLU A 266 19.41 0.69 -26.55
N MET A 267 19.19 -0.32 -25.70
CA MET A 267 18.99 -0.12 -24.26
C MET A 267 20.25 -0.51 -23.47
N TYR A 268 21.12 0.47 -23.22
CA TYR A 268 22.40 0.23 -22.53
C TYR A 268 22.25 0.25 -21.01
N ARG A 269 22.76 -0.77 -20.33
CA ARG A 269 22.77 -0.81 -18.86
C ARG A 269 24.02 -1.48 -18.32
N GLY A 270 24.62 -0.86 -17.30
CA GLY A 270 25.78 -1.39 -16.59
C GLY A 270 25.46 -1.48 -15.10
N PHE A 271 25.82 -2.59 -14.47
CA PHE A 271 25.56 -2.79 -13.05
C PHE A 271 26.55 -3.75 -12.40
N THR A 272 26.72 -3.57 -11.10
CA THR A 272 27.42 -4.50 -10.23
C THR A 272 26.41 -5.38 -9.51
N THR A 273 26.72 -6.67 -9.40
CA THR A 273 25.93 -7.68 -8.68
C THR A 273 26.87 -8.71 -8.05
N LYS A 274 26.32 -9.65 -7.30
CA LYS A 274 27.02 -10.85 -6.82
C LYS A 274 26.52 -12.10 -7.55
N PRO A 275 27.24 -13.23 -7.47
CA PRO A 275 26.68 -14.53 -7.86
C PRO A 275 25.37 -14.83 -7.11
N ILE A 276 24.46 -15.61 -7.72
CA ILE A 276 23.11 -15.86 -7.15
C ILE A 276 23.21 -16.74 -5.91
N ARG A 277 24.01 -17.80 -5.99
CA ARG A 277 24.16 -18.78 -4.93
C ARG A 277 25.45 -19.56 -5.12
N ARG A 278 25.87 -20.21 -4.05
CA ARG A 278 26.85 -21.29 -4.09
C ARG A 278 26.22 -22.53 -4.73
N ARG A 279 26.99 -23.25 -5.54
CA ARG A 279 26.61 -24.55 -6.10
C ARG A 279 26.96 -25.68 -5.13
N ALA A 280 26.07 -26.66 -4.98
CA ALA A 280 26.05 -27.63 -3.88
C ALA A 280 27.08 -28.78 -3.98
N ASP A 281 28.05 -28.70 -4.89
CA ASP A 281 28.88 -29.84 -5.26
C ASP A 281 30.15 -30.01 -4.39
N ASP A 282 30.36 -29.18 -3.34
CA ASP A 282 31.60 -29.15 -2.52
C ASP A 282 31.33 -28.98 -0.98
N ASP A 283 32.30 -29.33 -0.11
CA ASP A 283 32.18 -29.42 1.37
C ASP A 283 32.46 -28.13 2.20
N SER A 284 32.64 -26.95 1.60
CA SER A 284 33.08 -25.70 2.29
C SER A 284 32.01 -24.61 2.49
N ASP A 285 31.94 -23.90 3.62
CA ASP A 285 30.94 -22.81 3.80
C ASP A 285 31.25 -21.58 2.92
N GLY A 286 30.49 -21.42 1.82
CA GLY A 286 30.68 -20.39 0.79
C GLY A 286 29.70 -19.21 0.81
N GLY A 287 28.77 -19.15 1.77
CA GLY A 287 27.68 -18.15 1.79
C GLY A 287 28.16 -16.72 2.05
N ASN A 288 29.03 -16.57 3.06
CA ASN A 288 29.51 -15.26 3.54
C ASN A 288 30.07 -14.35 2.43
N ALA A 289 30.71 -14.90 1.39
CA ALA A 289 31.29 -14.13 0.29
C ALA A 289 30.26 -13.40 -0.61
N ILE A 290 28.97 -13.75 -0.50
CA ILE A 290 27.89 -13.20 -1.32
C ILE A 290 26.72 -12.61 -0.51
N ASP A 291 26.81 -12.57 0.82
CA ASP A 291 25.70 -12.18 1.72
C ASP A 291 25.27 -10.71 1.63
N SER A 292 26.12 -9.84 1.09
CA SER A 292 25.82 -8.42 0.86
C SER A 292 25.50 -8.13 -0.63
N PRO A 293 24.41 -8.64 -1.23
CA PRO A 293 24.24 -8.69 -2.70
C PRO A 293 24.23 -7.32 -3.41
N LEU A 294 23.92 -6.25 -2.69
CA LEU A 294 23.80 -4.88 -3.22
C LEU A 294 24.91 -3.93 -2.72
N ALA A 295 25.97 -4.45 -2.11
CA ALA A 295 27.06 -3.65 -1.59
C ALA A 295 28.41 -4.38 -1.63
N HIS A 296 29.47 -3.58 -1.56
CA HIS A 296 30.81 -4.06 -1.29
C HIS A 296 30.89 -4.54 0.16
N ASP A 297 31.25 -5.81 0.38
CA ASP A 297 31.33 -6.35 1.73
C ASP A 297 32.61 -5.88 2.43
N ALA A 298 32.44 -5.12 3.52
CA ALA A 298 33.52 -4.64 4.37
C ALA A 298 33.70 -5.48 5.63
N SER A 299 32.81 -6.46 5.90
CA SER A 299 32.84 -7.29 7.10
C SER A 299 34.08 -8.20 7.13
N THR A 300 34.27 -8.86 8.28
CA THR A 300 35.27 -9.90 8.49
C THR A 300 34.70 -11.31 8.31
N SER A 301 33.40 -11.43 8.01
CA SER A 301 32.77 -12.72 7.69
C SER A 301 33.41 -13.27 6.42
N ARG A 302 33.74 -14.57 6.44
CA ARG A 302 34.51 -15.18 5.36
C ARG A 302 34.02 -16.59 5.07
N SER A 303 34.10 -16.94 3.81
CA SER A 303 33.99 -18.30 3.32
C SER A 303 35.37 -18.91 3.28
N ARG A 304 35.57 -20.02 3.99
CA ARG A 304 36.88 -20.65 4.12
C ARG A 304 36.94 -21.95 3.34
N LEU A 305 37.99 -22.11 2.57
CA LEU A 305 38.36 -23.34 1.88
C LEU A 305 39.77 -23.71 2.29
N GLN A 306 39.97 -24.93 2.76
CA GLN A 306 41.23 -25.41 3.29
C GLN A 306 41.43 -26.88 2.91
N HIS A 307 42.52 -27.16 2.20
CA HIS A 307 43.00 -28.53 1.98
C HIS A 307 44.47 -28.67 2.28
N VAL A 308 44.82 -29.94 2.49
CA VAL A 308 46.11 -30.40 2.99
C VAL A 308 46.57 -31.53 2.07
N MET A 309 47.70 -31.33 1.38
CA MET A 309 48.33 -32.35 0.56
C MET A 309 49.53 -32.95 1.29
N GLU A 310 49.59 -34.29 1.36
CA GLU A 310 50.80 -35.01 1.75
C GLU A 310 51.74 -35.21 0.54
N VAL A 311 53.01 -34.82 0.70
CA VAL A 311 54.05 -34.96 -0.31
C VAL A 311 54.85 -36.24 -0.02
N LEU A 312 54.72 -37.24 -0.89
CA LEU A 312 55.33 -38.58 -0.75
C LEU A 312 56.40 -38.89 -1.80
N GLY A 313 57.18 -37.88 -2.21
CA GLY A 313 58.32 -38.08 -3.11
C GLY A 313 58.00 -38.23 -4.61
N ALA A 314 56.75 -37.96 -5.02
CA ALA A 314 56.29 -37.96 -6.42
C ALA A 314 55.58 -36.64 -6.74
N SER A 315 55.39 -36.33 -8.04
CA SER A 315 54.59 -35.16 -8.44
C SER A 315 53.13 -35.34 -8.04
N GLY A 316 52.53 -34.30 -7.44
CA GLY A 316 51.14 -34.31 -7.00
C GLY A 316 50.45 -32.99 -7.31
N SER A 317 49.15 -33.04 -7.55
CA SER A 317 48.29 -31.87 -7.69
C SER A 317 47.01 -32.11 -6.91
N ASP A 318 46.58 -31.11 -6.13
CA ASP A 318 45.31 -31.12 -5.43
C ASP A 318 44.60 -29.79 -5.69
N THR A 319 43.28 -29.81 -5.78
CA THR A 319 42.51 -28.62 -6.10
C THR A 319 41.13 -28.70 -5.46
N GLU A 320 40.80 -27.64 -4.75
CA GLU A 320 39.49 -27.41 -4.18
C GLU A 320 38.83 -26.18 -4.79
N TYR A 321 37.50 -26.16 -4.80
CA TYR A 321 36.70 -25.18 -5.52
C TYR A 321 35.72 -24.48 -4.60
N PHE A 322 35.54 -23.19 -4.85
CA PHE A 322 34.24 -22.55 -4.69
C PHE A 322 33.58 -22.43 -6.06
N ARG A 323 32.35 -22.91 -6.18
CA ARG A 323 31.54 -22.77 -7.39
C ARG A 323 30.33 -21.88 -7.11
N PHE A 324 30.16 -20.84 -7.93
CA PHE A 324 29.07 -19.89 -7.78
C PHE A 324 28.29 -19.71 -9.08
N ASP A 325 26.97 -19.87 -9.00
CA ASP A 325 26.08 -19.70 -10.14
C ASP A 325 26.01 -18.21 -10.53
N CYS A 326 26.23 -17.91 -11.81
CA CYS A 326 26.14 -16.54 -12.31
C CYS A 326 24.67 -16.13 -12.53
N PRO A 327 24.37 -14.83 -12.42
CA PRO A 327 23.02 -14.35 -12.69
C PRO A 327 22.64 -14.48 -14.15
N ALA A 328 21.39 -14.87 -14.41
CA ALA A 328 20.81 -14.72 -15.74
C ALA A 328 20.56 -13.24 -16.02
N VAL A 329 21.11 -12.73 -17.11
CA VAL A 329 20.97 -11.35 -17.56
C VAL A 329 20.34 -11.35 -18.94
N SER A 330 19.34 -10.49 -19.14
CA SER A 330 18.68 -10.30 -20.43
C SER A 330 19.58 -9.55 -21.42
N GLY A 331 19.24 -9.60 -22.72
CA GLY A 331 20.02 -8.94 -23.77
C GLY A 331 21.39 -9.56 -24.04
N LYS A 332 22.23 -8.80 -24.73
CA LYS A 332 23.60 -9.14 -25.12
C LYS A 332 24.57 -8.61 -24.07
N VAL A 333 25.33 -9.49 -23.42
CA VAL A 333 26.35 -9.08 -22.44
C VAL A 333 27.63 -8.71 -23.18
N THR A 334 28.05 -7.45 -23.07
CA THR A 334 29.23 -6.91 -23.76
C THR A 334 30.46 -6.82 -22.87
N VAL A 335 30.26 -6.65 -21.56
CA VAL A 335 31.33 -6.65 -20.57
C VAL A 335 30.96 -7.56 -19.42
N PHE A 336 31.91 -8.40 -19.02
CA PHE A 336 31.86 -9.15 -17.79
C PHE A 336 33.21 -9.08 -17.12
N SER A 337 33.22 -8.64 -15.87
CA SER A 337 34.43 -8.63 -15.06
C SER A 337 34.15 -8.97 -13.62
N MET A 338 35.15 -9.50 -12.94
CA MET A 338 35.05 -9.93 -11.56
C MET A 338 36.12 -9.27 -10.70
N THR A 339 35.81 -9.04 -9.45
CA THR A 339 36.78 -8.66 -8.42
C THR A 339 36.48 -9.47 -7.17
N VAL A 340 37.51 -10.00 -6.52
CA VAL A 340 37.37 -10.83 -5.31
C VAL A 340 38.17 -10.26 -4.15
N ARG A 341 37.60 -10.24 -2.95
CA ARG A 341 38.29 -9.87 -1.72
C ARG A 341 38.65 -11.14 -0.96
N TYR A 342 39.93 -11.40 -0.74
CA TYR A 342 40.41 -12.67 -0.19
C TYR A 342 41.67 -12.51 0.68
N THR A 343 42.00 -13.57 1.40
CA THR A 343 43.28 -13.83 2.05
C THR A 343 43.73 -15.24 1.67
N LEU A 344 44.95 -15.39 1.14
CA LEU A 344 45.58 -16.66 0.86
C LEU A 344 46.62 -16.96 1.95
N ILE A 345 46.47 -18.10 2.62
CA ILE A 345 47.37 -18.59 3.66
C ILE A 345 47.96 -19.91 3.17
N THR A 346 49.28 -19.99 3.17
CA THR A 346 50.02 -21.19 2.81
C THR A 346 50.91 -21.60 3.96
N ALA A 347 50.84 -22.86 4.36
CA ALA A 347 51.65 -23.42 5.44
C ALA A 347 52.29 -24.74 4.99
N GLY A 348 53.48 -25.04 5.48
CA GLY A 348 54.16 -26.31 5.18
C GLY A 348 54.87 -26.86 6.41
N THR A 349 54.87 -28.18 6.57
CA THR A 349 55.58 -28.91 7.64
C THR A 349 56.42 -30.04 7.07
N GLY A 350 57.70 -30.12 7.45
CA GLY A 350 58.68 -31.11 6.92
C GLY A 350 59.81 -30.46 6.10
N HIS A 351 60.69 -31.26 5.50
CA HIS A 351 61.56 -30.73 4.43
C HIS A 351 60.66 -30.53 3.21
N TYR A 352 60.49 -29.28 2.81
CA TYR A 352 59.71 -28.86 1.66
C TYR A 352 60.68 -28.29 0.61
N ASN A 353 60.34 -28.38 -0.67
CA ASN A 353 61.12 -27.71 -1.71
C ASN A 353 60.57 -26.28 -1.95
N PRO A 354 61.16 -25.23 -1.32
CA PRO A 354 60.72 -23.84 -1.51
C PRO A 354 60.87 -23.31 -2.94
N ALA A 355 61.51 -24.06 -3.84
CA ALA A 355 61.82 -23.61 -5.20
C ALA A 355 60.90 -24.21 -6.29
N GLY A 356 59.95 -25.10 -5.95
CA GLY A 356 59.18 -25.84 -6.98
C GLY A 356 57.68 -25.91 -6.78
N ALA A 357 57.22 -25.91 -5.54
CA ALA A 357 55.82 -25.96 -5.17
C ALA A 357 55.06 -24.68 -5.52
N ASN A 358 53.90 -24.78 -6.18
CA ASN A 358 53.02 -23.64 -6.45
C ASN A 358 51.68 -23.83 -5.75
N VAL A 359 51.43 -22.99 -4.73
CA VAL A 359 50.10 -22.87 -4.13
C VAL A 359 49.44 -21.63 -4.71
N GLY A 360 48.33 -21.80 -5.41
CA GLY A 360 47.68 -20.72 -6.13
C GLY A 360 46.20 -20.59 -5.79
N PHE A 361 45.73 -19.35 -5.86
CA PHE A 361 44.33 -19.01 -5.96
C PHE A 361 44.08 -18.53 -7.40
N SER A 362 43.16 -19.18 -8.10
CA SER A 362 42.86 -18.92 -9.51
C SER A 362 41.35 -18.88 -9.74
N TYR A 363 40.93 -18.47 -10.93
CA TYR A 363 39.54 -18.62 -11.35
C TYR A 363 39.41 -19.42 -12.64
N ALA A 364 38.20 -19.89 -12.95
CA ALA A 364 37.84 -20.40 -14.26
C ALA A 364 36.44 -19.95 -14.69
N PHE A 365 36.30 -19.74 -16.00
CA PHE A 365 35.04 -19.48 -16.69
C PHE A 365 34.46 -20.80 -17.20
N SER A 366 33.26 -21.19 -16.73
CA SER A 366 32.74 -22.56 -16.90
C SER A 366 31.27 -22.63 -17.29
N ASN A 367 30.95 -23.54 -18.22
CA ASN A 367 29.58 -23.81 -18.70
C ASN A 367 29.23 -25.29 -18.56
N THR A 368 27.98 -25.59 -18.22
CA THR A 368 27.46 -26.97 -18.10
C THR A 368 27.17 -27.62 -19.44
N THR A 369 26.90 -26.83 -20.49
CA THR A 369 26.52 -27.35 -21.81
C THR A 369 27.71 -27.69 -22.72
N VAL A 370 28.93 -27.27 -22.37
CA VAL A 370 30.17 -27.60 -23.09
C VAL A 370 30.99 -28.55 -22.22
N ILE A 371 30.76 -29.85 -22.38
CA ILE A 371 31.48 -30.89 -21.65
C ILE A 371 32.98 -30.79 -21.99
N GLY A 372 33.81 -30.37 -21.02
CA GLY A 372 35.28 -30.42 -21.10
C GLY A 372 36.04 -29.11 -21.37
N ALA A 373 35.39 -27.95 -21.42
CA ALA A 373 36.07 -26.68 -21.71
C ALA A 373 35.84 -25.62 -20.62
N ALA A 374 36.61 -25.66 -19.53
CA ALA A 374 37.00 -24.39 -18.90
C ALA A 374 37.74 -23.61 -20.00
N THR A 375 37.10 -22.58 -20.57
CA THR A 375 37.64 -21.93 -21.78
C THR A 375 38.85 -21.06 -21.44
N ARG A 376 38.93 -20.63 -20.18
CA ARG A 376 40.04 -19.86 -19.62
C ARG A 376 40.14 -20.08 -18.11
N SER A 377 41.38 -20.22 -17.63
CA SER A 377 41.73 -20.15 -16.21
C SER A 377 42.94 -19.23 -16.06
N ASP A 378 42.93 -18.39 -15.03
CA ASP A 378 44.00 -17.42 -14.79
C ASP A 378 44.29 -17.30 -13.28
N SER A 379 45.53 -16.98 -12.94
CA SER A 379 45.96 -16.86 -11.55
C SER A 379 45.50 -15.52 -10.96
N ILE A 380 44.87 -15.58 -9.79
CA ILE A 380 44.56 -14.41 -8.98
C ILE A 380 45.77 -14.09 -8.09
N GLN A 381 46.33 -15.11 -7.44
CA GLN A 381 47.59 -15.07 -6.69
C GLN A 381 48.27 -16.44 -6.68
N SER A 382 49.57 -16.45 -6.44
CA SER A 382 50.29 -17.67 -6.12
C SER A 382 51.47 -17.41 -5.19
N HIS A 383 51.73 -18.36 -4.31
CA HIS A 383 52.94 -18.43 -3.50
C HIS A 383 53.81 -19.61 -3.97
N THR A 384 55.12 -19.38 -4.01
CA THR A 384 56.11 -20.45 -4.14
C THR A 384 56.69 -20.89 -2.79
N ASN A 385 56.29 -20.23 -1.69
CA ASN A 385 56.77 -20.46 -0.34
C ASN A 385 55.62 -20.32 0.69
N PRO A 386 55.72 -20.91 1.90
CA PRO A 386 54.79 -20.65 2.99
C PRO A 386 54.71 -19.16 3.32
N GLY A 387 53.49 -18.64 3.50
CA GLY A 387 53.24 -17.22 3.70
C GLY A 387 51.75 -16.91 3.78
N THR A 388 51.42 -15.72 4.25
CA THR A 388 50.05 -15.23 4.30
C THR A 388 49.98 -13.90 3.57
N THR A 389 49.04 -13.75 2.64
CA THR A 389 48.74 -12.43 2.06
C THR A 389 47.97 -11.60 3.08
N ALA A 390 48.14 -10.28 3.06
CA ALA A 390 47.16 -9.41 3.70
C ALA A 390 45.77 -9.63 3.08
N THR A 391 44.70 -9.36 3.82
CA THR A 391 43.37 -9.28 3.23
C THR A 391 43.35 -8.18 2.19
N THR A 392 43.11 -8.55 0.94
CA THR A 392 43.23 -7.65 -0.19
C THR A 392 42.10 -7.90 -1.19
N THR A 393 41.96 -6.99 -2.13
CA THR A 393 41.04 -7.10 -3.26
C THR A 393 41.86 -7.35 -4.51
N SER A 394 41.46 -8.33 -5.34
CA SER A 394 42.14 -8.63 -6.59
C SER A 394 42.13 -7.44 -7.53
N SER A 395 43.03 -7.43 -8.51
CA SER A 395 42.82 -6.63 -9.71
C SER A 395 41.53 -7.06 -10.41
N THR A 396 40.96 -6.17 -11.23
CA THR A 396 39.78 -6.50 -12.03
C THR A 396 40.12 -7.59 -13.04
N ILE A 397 39.41 -8.70 -12.94
CA ILE A 397 39.50 -9.85 -13.84
C ILE A 397 38.53 -9.60 -14.98
N ASN A 398 39.02 -9.24 -16.17
CA ASN A 398 38.18 -8.99 -17.33
C ASN A 398 37.94 -10.28 -18.13
N MET A 399 36.69 -10.66 -18.31
CA MET A 399 36.22 -11.87 -19.03
C MET A 399 35.31 -11.51 -20.22
N SER A 400 35.41 -10.28 -20.73
CA SER A 400 34.52 -9.81 -21.82
C SER A 400 34.74 -10.58 -23.12
N THR A 401 35.99 -10.95 -23.45
CA THR A 401 36.29 -11.80 -24.62
C THR A 401 35.70 -13.20 -24.47
N ASP A 402 35.73 -13.76 -23.25
CA ASP A 402 35.18 -15.09 -22.95
C ASP A 402 33.65 -15.08 -23.15
N VAL A 403 32.97 -14.03 -22.68
CA VAL A 403 31.53 -13.82 -22.90
C VAL A 403 31.19 -13.64 -24.38
N ALA A 404 31.98 -12.89 -25.15
CA ALA A 404 31.78 -12.74 -26.60
C ALA A 404 31.86 -14.09 -27.33
N ASN A 405 32.83 -14.94 -26.95
CA ASN A 405 32.96 -16.30 -27.47
C ASN A 405 31.83 -17.22 -27.01
N ASN A 406 31.19 -16.92 -25.87
CA ASN A 406 30.01 -17.62 -25.34
C ASN A 406 28.68 -17.08 -25.88
N GLY A 407 28.68 -16.51 -27.09
CA GLY A 407 27.47 -15.96 -27.71
C GLY A 407 26.87 -14.78 -26.95
N TYR A 408 27.72 -13.98 -26.29
CA TYR A 408 27.35 -12.81 -25.47
C TYR A 408 26.46 -13.15 -24.27
N LYS A 409 26.70 -14.31 -23.65
CA LYS A 409 26.03 -14.74 -22.43
C LYS A 409 27.04 -14.96 -21.31
N LEU A 410 26.59 -14.68 -20.08
CA LEU A 410 27.34 -15.05 -18.90
C LEU A 410 27.55 -16.57 -18.83
N PRO A 411 28.62 -17.04 -18.16
CA PRO A 411 28.79 -18.45 -17.92
C PRO A 411 27.69 -18.98 -16.99
N ASP A 412 27.48 -20.29 -16.94
CA ASP A 412 26.54 -20.86 -15.96
C ASP A 412 27.04 -20.64 -14.53
N TYR A 413 28.34 -20.76 -14.31
CA TYR A 413 28.99 -20.56 -13.02
C TYR A 413 30.44 -20.11 -13.17
N ILE A 414 30.95 -19.47 -12.13
CA ILE A 414 32.38 -19.20 -11.95
C ILE A 414 32.97 -20.17 -10.95
N GLU A 415 34.20 -20.61 -11.21
CA GLU A 415 34.98 -21.41 -10.27
C GLU A 415 36.11 -20.56 -9.71
N LEU A 416 36.22 -20.50 -8.38
CA LEU A 416 37.39 -19.97 -7.69
C LEU A 416 38.13 -21.15 -7.08
N LYS A 417 39.39 -21.35 -7.48
CA LYS A 417 40.14 -22.57 -7.21
C LYS A 417 41.31 -22.26 -6.30
N SER A 418 41.44 -23.04 -5.23
CA SER A 418 42.70 -23.14 -4.51
C SER A 418 43.39 -24.41 -5.00
N HIS A 419 44.61 -24.30 -5.49
CA HIS A 419 45.36 -25.45 -6.01
C HIS A 419 46.75 -25.53 -5.38
N ILE A 420 47.20 -26.74 -5.15
CA ILE A 420 48.57 -27.07 -4.75
C ILE A 420 49.16 -27.92 -5.87
N ASN A 421 50.26 -27.46 -6.46
CA ASN A 421 51.03 -28.19 -7.46
C ASN A 421 52.45 -28.42 -6.94
N GLU A 422 52.77 -29.69 -6.66
CA GLU A 422 54.09 -30.11 -6.18
C GLU A 422 54.83 -30.85 -7.29
N PRO A 423 55.99 -30.34 -7.76
CA PRO A 423 56.83 -31.09 -8.67
C PRO A 423 57.47 -32.29 -7.94
N ALA A 424 57.87 -33.31 -8.71
CA ALA A 424 58.56 -34.47 -8.14
C ALA A 424 59.78 -34.03 -7.31
N SER A 425 59.81 -34.41 -6.03
CA SER A 425 60.86 -34.05 -5.09
C SER A 425 61.30 -35.27 -4.28
N ILE A 426 62.48 -35.24 -3.67
CA ILE A 426 62.95 -36.29 -2.75
C ILE A 426 62.51 -36.05 -1.30
N TYR A 427 61.69 -35.01 -1.07
CA TYR A 427 61.31 -34.56 0.25
C TYR A 427 59.95 -35.11 0.65
N SER A 428 59.74 -35.26 1.96
CA SER A 428 58.46 -35.66 2.56
C SER A 428 57.98 -34.59 3.53
N GLY A 429 56.69 -34.26 3.43
CA GLY A 429 56.07 -33.22 4.22
C GLY A 429 54.61 -33.02 3.86
N THR A 430 54.03 -31.96 4.41
CA THR A 430 52.63 -31.59 4.20
C THR A 430 52.56 -30.13 3.78
N VAL A 431 51.72 -29.82 2.80
CA VAL A 431 51.43 -28.46 2.36
C VAL A 431 49.95 -28.18 2.54
N THR A 432 49.63 -27.07 3.18
CA THR A 432 48.26 -26.62 3.43
C THR A 432 48.02 -25.32 2.69
N ALA A 433 46.94 -25.27 1.92
CA ALA A 433 46.43 -24.07 1.29
C ALA A 433 45.10 -23.69 1.94
N THR A 434 44.98 -22.45 2.40
CA THR A 434 43.73 -21.92 2.94
C THR A 434 43.38 -20.61 2.24
N VAL A 435 42.19 -20.55 1.66
CA VAL A 435 41.60 -19.35 1.09
C VAL A 435 40.45 -18.90 1.97
N ASP A 436 40.58 -17.69 2.50
CA ASP A 436 39.48 -16.96 3.13
C ASP A 436 38.93 -15.97 2.11
N LEU A 437 37.69 -16.15 1.69
CA LEU A 437 36.99 -15.33 0.71
C LEU A 437 35.95 -14.45 1.42
N TYR A 438 36.06 -13.14 1.27
CA TYR A 438 35.21 -12.15 1.95
C TYR A 438 34.16 -11.53 1.03
N ASP A 439 34.44 -11.42 -0.27
CA ASP A 439 33.53 -10.75 -1.20
C ASP A 439 33.78 -11.19 -2.65
N ILE A 440 32.72 -11.38 -3.42
CA ILE A 440 32.77 -11.51 -4.89
C ILE A 440 31.90 -10.43 -5.53
N ARG A 441 32.49 -9.70 -6.48
CA ARG A 441 31.82 -8.63 -7.21
C ARG A 441 31.84 -8.94 -8.69
N LEU A 442 30.67 -8.99 -9.30
CA LEU A 442 30.49 -9.15 -10.74
C LEU A 442 30.06 -7.81 -11.33
N TYR A 443 30.82 -7.30 -12.29
CA TYR A 443 30.44 -6.13 -13.06
C TYR A 443 30.05 -6.54 -14.47
N ILE A 444 28.85 -6.14 -14.87
CA ILE A 444 28.20 -6.57 -16.10
C ILE A 444 27.74 -5.35 -16.87
N LYS A 445 27.99 -5.34 -18.18
CA LYS A 445 27.31 -4.45 -19.13
C LYS A 445 26.49 -5.28 -20.09
N ALA A 446 25.24 -4.87 -20.29
CA ALA A 446 24.31 -5.51 -21.20
C ALA A 446 23.63 -4.46 -22.08
N GLU A 447 23.32 -4.88 -23.30
CA GLU A 447 22.60 -4.10 -24.30
C GLU A 447 21.49 -4.93 -24.93
N ASP A 448 20.30 -4.36 -25.05
CA ASP A 448 19.27 -4.89 -25.95
C ASP A 448 19.34 -4.09 -27.24
N VAL A 449 19.85 -4.73 -28.29
CA VAL A 449 19.99 -4.15 -29.64
C VAL A 449 18.94 -4.75 -30.54
N TYR A 450 18.10 -3.91 -31.11
CA TYR A 450 17.05 -4.32 -32.04
C TYR A 450 17.37 -3.80 -33.43
N ASP A 451 17.65 -4.73 -34.35
CA ASP A 451 17.80 -4.42 -35.78
C ASP A 451 16.46 -3.93 -36.38
N ASP A 452 16.50 -3.26 -37.53
CA ASP A 452 15.33 -2.64 -38.17
C ASP A 452 14.28 -3.63 -38.71
N GLY A 453 14.55 -4.93 -38.59
CA GLY A 453 13.63 -6.00 -38.95
C GLY A 453 12.38 -6.06 -38.08
N LYS A 454 11.22 -6.31 -38.71
CA LYS A 454 9.89 -6.37 -38.04
C LYS A 454 9.87 -7.23 -36.77
N GLY A 455 10.51 -8.40 -36.77
CA GLY A 455 10.52 -9.31 -35.61
C GLY A 455 11.40 -8.84 -34.44
N SER A 456 12.38 -7.97 -34.68
CA SER A 456 13.18 -7.35 -33.61
C SER A 456 12.39 -6.23 -32.93
N LYS A 457 11.59 -5.47 -33.70
CA LYS A 457 10.72 -4.40 -33.21
C LYS A 457 9.59 -4.92 -32.32
N GLU A 458 8.98 -6.04 -32.69
CA GLU A 458 7.96 -6.71 -31.87
C GLU A 458 8.56 -7.14 -30.51
N LYS A 459 9.80 -7.66 -30.48
CA LYS A 459 10.48 -8.03 -29.23
C LYS A 459 10.82 -6.84 -28.32
N ALA A 460 11.17 -5.69 -28.90
CA ALA A 460 11.44 -4.48 -28.13
C ALA A 460 10.17 -4.02 -27.38
N GLN A 461 9.00 -4.14 -28.00
CA GLN A 461 7.71 -3.77 -27.42
C GLN A 461 7.29 -4.66 -26.24
N GLU A 462 7.84 -5.87 -26.14
CA GLU A 462 7.59 -6.81 -25.05
C GLU A 462 8.43 -6.50 -23.78
N ILE A 463 9.48 -5.68 -23.89
CA ILE A 463 10.29 -5.29 -22.71
C ILE A 463 9.46 -4.40 -21.80
N LYS A 464 9.23 -4.84 -20.57
CA LYS A 464 8.60 -4.00 -19.53
C LYS A 464 9.59 -2.94 -19.04
N LEU A 465 9.19 -1.68 -19.17
CA LEU A 465 9.92 -0.54 -18.65
C LEU A 465 9.42 -0.15 -17.26
N PHE A 466 10.31 0.42 -16.45
CA PHE A 466 10.02 0.90 -15.11
C PHE A 466 10.57 2.31 -14.91
N CYS A 467 10.02 3.04 -13.94
CA CYS A 467 10.44 4.38 -13.57
C CYS A 467 10.52 4.54 -12.05
N GLY A 468 11.50 5.32 -11.60
CA GLY A 468 11.68 5.67 -10.19
C GLY A 468 11.16 7.06 -9.81
N ALA A 469 10.44 7.76 -10.69
CA ALA A 469 9.86 9.06 -10.36
C ALA A 469 8.74 8.94 -9.33
N ASP A 470 8.64 9.93 -8.45
CA ASP A 470 7.53 10.05 -7.50
C ASP A 470 6.20 10.17 -8.23
N GLY A 471 5.12 9.76 -7.57
CA GLY A 471 3.76 9.81 -8.08
C GLY A 471 3.16 11.23 -8.19
N TYR A 472 1.83 11.29 -8.24
CA TYR A 472 1.10 12.56 -8.28
C TYR A 472 1.41 13.43 -7.07
N SER A 473 1.51 14.73 -7.34
CA SER A 473 1.50 15.74 -6.30
C SER A 473 0.07 16.01 -5.84
N ASN A 474 -0.10 16.36 -4.56
CA ASN A 474 -1.39 16.69 -3.97
C ASN A 474 -2.10 17.79 -4.80
N SER A 475 -3.35 17.52 -5.20
CA SER A 475 -4.22 18.42 -5.97
C SER A 475 -5.39 18.97 -5.15
N PHE A 476 -5.59 18.48 -3.92
CA PHE A 476 -6.62 18.98 -3.02
C PHE A 476 -6.17 20.27 -2.29
N SER A 477 -7.15 21.08 -1.90
CA SER A 477 -6.97 22.31 -1.14
C SER A 477 -6.38 22.03 0.23
N GLY A 478 -5.18 22.56 0.49
CA GLY A 478 -4.40 22.35 1.73
C GLY A 478 -3.20 21.42 1.54
N GLY A 479 -3.26 20.52 0.54
CA GLY A 479 -2.18 19.60 0.23
C GLY A 479 -1.02 20.26 -0.54
N SER A 480 0.20 19.76 -0.32
CA SER A 480 1.39 20.20 -1.06
C SER A 480 2.37 19.04 -1.27
N GLY A 481 3.31 19.15 -2.22
CA GLY A 481 4.29 18.09 -2.46
C GLY A 481 3.71 16.82 -3.09
N THR A 482 4.47 15.73 -3.04
CA THR A 482 4.05 14.38 -3.48
C THR A 482 3.00 13.83 -2.52
N ALA A 483 1.93 13.23 -3.04
CA ALA A 483 0.99 12.46 -2.23
C ALA A 483 1.62 11.10 -1.88
N ASP A 484 2.43 11.08 -0.82
CA ASP A 484 3.27 9.94 -0.47
C ASP A 484 2.80 9.17 0.76
N THR A 485 1.74 9.63 1.43
CA THR A 485 1.00 8.88 2.46
C THR A 485 -0.36 8.37 1.98
N GLY A 486 -0.88 7.34 2.64
CA GLY A 486 -2.18 6.77 2.28
C GLY A 486 -3.35 7.75 2.45
N LEU A 487 -3.31 8.61 3.48
CA LEU A 487 -4.37 9.60 3.70
C LEU A 487 -4.36 10.70 2.62
N GLU A 488 -3.17 11.17 2.22
CA GLU A 488 -3.02 12.12 1.12
C GLU A 488 -3.49 11.51 -0.21
N MET A 489 -3.08 10.28 -0.52
CA MET A 489 -3.56 9.55 -1.69
C MET A 489 -5.09 9.47 -1.71
N HIS A 490 -5.73 9.18 -0.57
CA HIS A 490 -7.19 9.15 -0.49
C HIS A 490 -7.83 10.52 -0.77
N ARG A 491 -7.29 11.61 -0.20
CA ARG A 491 -7.77 12.98 -0.46
C ARG A 491 -7.59 13.37 -1.92
N ASP A 492 -6.42 13.07 -2.49
CA ASP A 492 -6.11 13.38 -3.88
C ASP A 492 -7.00 12.60 -4.85
N LEU A 493 -7.26 11.31 -4.58
CA LEU A 493 -8.20 10.49 -5.36
C LEU A 493 -9.60 11.11 -5.39
N LEU A 494 -10.09 11.61 -4.25
CA LEU A 494 -11.39 12.28 -4.17
C LEU A 494 -11.39 13.62 -4.93
N ALA A 495 -10.37 14.45 -4.75
CA ALA A 495 -10.30 15.75 -5.42
C ALA A 495 -10.15 15.58 -6.94
N ARG A 496 -9.15 14.82 -7.38
CA ARG A 496 -8.75 14.67 -8.78
C ARG A 496 -9.80 13.98 -9.63
N PHE A 497 -10.44 12.91 -9.12
CA PHE A 497 -11.33 12.07 -9.92
C PHE A 497 -12.81 12.27 -9.62
N THR A 498 -13.17 13.01 -8.57
CA THR A 498 -14.58 13.25 -8.20
C THR A 498 -14.95 14.72 -8.02
N ASN A 499 -13.96 15.64 -8.07
CA ASN A 499 -14.10 17.06 -7.75
C ASN A 499 -14.59 17.33 -6.32
N TYR A 500 -14.44 16.36 -5.41
CA TYR A 500 -14.67 16.60 -3.99
C TYR A 500 -13.39 17.12 -3.35
N ASP A 501 -13.30 18.45 -3.25
CA ASP A 501 -12.19 19.15 -2.66
C ASP A 501 -12.67 20.13 -1.58
N ALA A 502 -12.95 19.59 -0.39
CA ALA A 502 -13.24 20.41 0.78
C ALA A 502 -11.91 20.86 1.43
N ALA A 503 -11.89 22.11 1.90
CA ALA A 503 -10.81 22.63 2.73
C ALA A 503 -10.68 21.79 4.03
N ASP A 504 -9.46 21.69 4.55
CA ASP A 504 -9.13 20.88 5.74
C ASP A 504 -10.05 21.18 6.93
N ASN A 505 -10.30 22.47 7.21
CA ASN A 505 -11.16 22.91 8.30
C ASN A 505 -12.68 22.69 8.09
N ALA A 506 -13.08 22.18 6.93
CA ALA A 506 -14.44 21.77 6.62
C ALA A 506 -14.62 20.24 6.67
N ILE A 507 -13.55 19.49 6.95
CA ILE A 507 -13.58 18.03 7.06
C ILE A 507 -13.49 17.64 8.53
N TYR A 508 -14.49 16.92 8.99
CA TYR A 508 -14.57 16.53 10.38
C TYR A 508 -13.50 15.49 10.72
N ASN A 509 -12.84 15.66 11.86
CA ASN A 509 -11.72 14.89 12.38
C ASN A 509 -10.44 14.95 11.54
N TRP A 510 -10.33 15.85 10.56
CA TRP A 510 -9.13 16.00 9.75
C TRP A 510 -7.93 16.42 10.61
N ASP A 511 -8.04 17.61 11.19
CA ASP A 511 -7.06 18.23 12.10
C ASP A 511 -7.76 18.60 13.42
N THR A 512 -7.18 19.50 14.22
CA THR A 512 -7.77 19.97 15.48
C THR A 512 -8.86 21.04 15.33
N SER A 513 -9.18 21.48 14.11
CA SER A 513 -10.08 22.61 13.87
C SER A 513 -11.56 22.22 13.86
N LEU A 514 -11.88 21.01 13.36
CA LEU A 514 -13.25 20.53 13.25
C LEU A 514 -13.33 19.06 13.72
N PRO A 515 -13.95 18.78 14.88
CA PRO A 515 -14.49 19.76 15.84
C PRO A 515 -13.37 20.49 16.61
N SER A 516 -13.69 21.67 17.15
CA SER A 516 -12.74 22.49 17.92
C SER A 516 -12.29 21.87 19.26
N SER A 517 -12.84 20.71 19.64
CA SER A 517 -12.44 19.94 20.82
C SER A 517 -12.73 18.45 20.57
N GLY A 518 -11.87 17.56 21.03
CA GLY A 518 -12.09 16.11 20.86
C GLY A 518 -12.06 15.63 19.41
N SER A 519 -11.41 16.38 18.51
CA SER A 519 -11.11 15.90 17.16
C SER A 519 -10.13 14.73 17.22
N LEU A 520 -10.29 13.77 16.31
CA LEU A 520 -9.35 12.66 16.18
C LEU A 520 -8.01 13.05 15.53
N ASN A 521 -7.95 14.19 14.82
CA ASN A 521 -6.74 14.70 14.16
C ASN A 521 -6.02 13.62 13.34
N VAL A 522 -6.74 13.01 12.39
CA VAL A 522 -6.23 11.89 11.57
C VAL A 522 -4.99 12.28 10.76
N GLU A 523 -4.85 13.55 10.37
CA GLU A 523 -3.68 14.08 9.67
C GLU A 523 -2.40 13.82 10.46
N SER A 524 -2.39 14.14 11.76
CA SER A 524 -1.21 13.94 12.59
C SER A 524 -0.75 12.48 12.68
N LEU A 525 -1.68 11.53 12.62
CA LEU A 525 -1.41 10.10 12.82
C LEU A 525 -1.20 9.31 11.52
N ARG A 526 -1.47 9.91 10.35
CA ARG A 526 -1.32 9.25 9.05
C ARG A 526 -0.40 10.00 8.09
N ILE A 527 -0.25 11.31 8.26
CA ILE A 527 0.61 12.18 7.44
C ILE A 527 1.85 12.59 8.23
N THR A 528 1.69 13.25 9.39
CA THR A 528 2.85 13.69 10.19
C THR A 528 3.63 12.49 10.74
N THR A 529 2.94 11.53 11.36
CA THR A 529 3.45 10.17 11.54
C THR A 529 3.17 9.41 10.26
N ALA A 530 4.13 9.44 9.35
CA ALA A 530 3.90 9.05 7.96
C ALA A 530 3.61 7.55 7.78
N TRP A 531 2.42 7.26 7.25
CA TRP A 531 2.09 5.95 6.70
C TRP A 531 2.25 6.01 5.18
N ASN A 532 3.41 5.58 4.70
CA ASN A 532 3.83 5.79 3.32
C ASN A 532 3.10 4.83 2.39
N THR A 533 2.77 5.35 1.20
CA THR A 533 2.14 4.60 0.12
C THR A 533 3.11 4.43 -1.06
N ARG A 534 2.96 3.33 -1.79
CA ARG A 534 3.39 3.19 -3.19
C ARG A 534 2.34 2.41 -3.93
N TRP A 535 1.71 3.02 -4.92
CA TRP A 535 0.64 2.37 -5.66
C TRP A 535 0.60 2.84 -7.11
N TRP A 536 0.25 1.92 -8.01
CA TRP A 536 0.06 2.21 -9.42
C TRP A 536 -1.10 1.42 -10.02
N ALA A 537 -1.77 2.04 -10.99
CA ALA A 537 -2.76 1.38 -11.85
C ALA A 537 -2.46 1.68 -13.32
N LEU A 538 -2.23 0.63 -14.11
CA LEU A 538 -2.00 0.71 -15.56
C LEU A 538 -3.27 0.44 -16.37
N GLU A 539 -4.27 -0.15 -15.73
CA GLU A 539 -5.55 -0.51 -16.32
C GLU A 539 -6.69 -0.08 -15.39
N PRO A 540 -7.90 0.18 -15.94
CA PRO A 540 -9.01 0.71 -15.15
C PRO A 540 -9.42 -0.20 -13.99
N VAL A 541 -9.43 0.37 -12.80
CA VAL A 541 -10.00 -0.18 -11.57
C VAL A 541 -11.10 0.76 -11.06
N GLU A 542 -12.13 0.21 -10.42
CA GLU A 542 -13.19 1.03 -9.82
C GLU A 542 -12.61 1.92 -8.72
N LEU A 543 -12.86 3.23 -8.79
CA LEU A 543 -12.34 4.20 -7.82
C LEU A 543 -12.76 3.86 -6.40
N LYS A 544 -14.00 3.40 -6.22
CA LYS A 544 -14.52 2.94 -4.93
C LYS A 544 -13.65 1.84 -4.31
N LYS A 545 -13.23 0.84 -5.10
CA LYS A 545 -12.40 -0.27 -4.61
C LYS A 545 -11.04 0.23 -4.15
N VAL A 546 -10.46 1.21 -4.87
CA VAL A 546 -9.19 1.84 -4.49
C VAL A 546 -9.37 2.63 -3.19
N LEU A 547 -10.40 3.45 -3.06
CA LEU A 547 -10.69 4.22 -1.84
C LEU A 547 -10.87 3.31 -0.62
N GLU A 548 -11.69 2.25 -0.74
CA GLU A 548 -11.91 1.27 0.33
C GLU A 548 -10.63 0.50 0.68
N GLN A 549 -9.78 0.17 -0.31
CA GLN A 549 -8.49 -0.47 -0.07
C GLN A 549 -7.53 0.46 0.68
N VAL A 550 -7.44 1.74 0.30
CA VAL A 550 -6.63 2.73 1.02
C VAL A 550 -7.12 2.86 2.46
N GLN A 551 -8.44 3.01 2.67
CA GLN A 551 -9.02 3.05 4.01
C GLN A 551 -8.64 1.82 4.86
N LYS A 552 -8.68 0.62 4.27
CA LYS A 552 -8.29 -0.63 4.93
C LYS A 552 -6.81 -0.67 5.27
N GLU A 553 -5.92 -0.46 4.31
CA GLU A 553 -4.45 -0.61 4.49
C GLU A 553 -3.84 0.48 5.38
N PHE A 554 -4.50 1.63 5.50
CA PHE A 554 -4.06 2.77 6.29
C PHE A 554 -4.94 3.05 7.53
N CYS A 555 -5.82 2.11 7.87
CA CYS A 555 -6.56 2.08 9.14
C CYS A 555 -7.34 3.36 9.44
N PHE A 556 -8.12 3.85 8.49
CA PHE A 556 -9.06 4.96 8.70
C PHE A 556 -10.33 4.75 7.86
N ILE A 557 -11.39 5.49 8.20
CA ILE A 557 -12.70 5.34 7.60
C ILE A 557 -13.22 6.69 7.17
N PHE A 558 -13.48 6.86 5.88
CA PHE A 558 -14.15 8.04 5.35
C PHE A 558 -15.66 7.81 5.31
N LYS A 559 -16.46 8.80 5.74
CA LYS A 559 -17.92 8.80 5.58
C LYS A 559 -18.50 10.21 5.49
N TRP A 560 -19.72 10.33 4.99
CA TRP A 560 -20.47 11.58 5.07
C TRP A 560 -21.21 11.68 6.40
N ARG A 561 -21.22 12.88 6.98
CA ARG A 561 -22.00 13.22 8.18
C ARG A 561 -23.43 13.59 7.80
N ALA A 562 -24.32 13.64 8.77
CA ALA A 562 -25.72 14.01 8.54
C ALA A 562 -25.90 15.43 7.97
N ASP A 563 -24.96 16.33 8.23
CA ASP A 563 -24.89 17.69 7.68
C ASP A 563 -24.38 17.75 6.22
N GLY A 564 -23.89 16.63 5.68
CA GLY A 564 -23.32 16.51 4.34
C GLY A 564 -21.83 16.79 4.24
N SER A 565 -21.12 17.03 5.35
CA SER A 565 -19.66 17.19 5.33
C SER A 565 -18.96 15.82 5.29
N GLY A 566 -17.78 15.77 4.67
CA GLY A 566 -16.91 14.60 4.77
C GLY A 566 -16.31 14.49 6.18
N SER A 567 -15.96 13.26 6.57
CA SER A 567 -15.40 12.98 7.89
C SER A 567 -14.49 11.75 7.88
N TYR A 568 -13.46 11.78 8.72
CA TYR A 568 -12.55 10.66 8.94
C TYR A 568 -12.70 10.07 10.35
N TRP A 569 -12.59 8.76 10.47
CA TRP A 569 -12.76 8.05 11.73
C TRP A 569 -11.75 6.92 11.86
N PHE A 570 -11.26 6.67 13.07
CA PHE A 570 -10.40 5.54 13.41
C PHE A 570 -10.46 5.26 14.91
N VAL A 571 -9.96 4.11 15.34
CA VAL A 571 -9.81 3.74 16.76
C VAL A 571 -8.52 4.36 17.33
N LYS A 572 -8.63 5.16 18.40
CA LYS A 572 -7.50 5.81 19.07
C LYS A 572 -6.61 4.78 19.80
N ASP A 573 -5.38 5.18 20.08
CA ASP A 573 -4.46 4.39 20.94
C ASP A 573 -5.02 4.21 22.35
N SER A 574 -5.70 5.23 22.85
CA SER A 574 -6.41 5.18 24.13
C SER A 574 -7.57 6.16 24.18
N TYR A 575 -8.53 5.85 25.06
CA TYR A 575 -9.71 6.65 25.32
C TYR A 575 -9.73 7.20 26.74
N SER A 576 -10.32 8.39 26.88
CA SER A 576 -10.51 9.10 28.15
C SER A 576 -11.94 9.59 28.27
N SER A 577 -12.32 10.08 29.45
CA SER A 577 -13.66 10.65 29.68
C SER A 577 -13.97 11.84 28.77
N GLY A 578 -12.95 12.55 28.25
CA GLY A 578 -13.11 13.64 27.28
C GLY A 578 -13.52 13.18 25.88
N ASP A 579 -13.35 11.89 25.56
CA ASP A 579 -13.74 11.30 24.27
C ASP A 579 -15.22 10.85 24.27
N VAL A 580 -15.80 10.67 25.46
CA VAL A 580 -17.14 10.15 25.65
C VAL A 580 -18.17 11.17 25.23
N THR A 581 -18.92 10.82 24.19
CA THR A 581 -19.96 11.68 23.61
C THR A 581 -21.25 11.60 24.43
N GLN A 582 -21.63 10.41 24.92
CA GLN A 582 -22.78 10.22 25.81
C GLN A 582 -22.54 9.07 26.79
N THR A 583 -23.10 9.22 28.00
CA THR A 583 -23.23 8.14 28.98
C THR A 583 -24.70 7.75 29.11
N LEU A 584 -25.00 6.46 28.89
CA LEU A 584 -26.37 5.91 28.89
C LEU A 584 -26.65 5.13 30.18
N ASN A 585 -27.83 5.29 30.75
CA ASN A 585 -28.32 4.46 31.86
C ASN A 585 -29.63 3.74 31.48
N MET A 586 -30.17 2.93 32.39
CA MET A 586 -31.39 2.14 32.14
C MET A 586 -32.62 2.97 31.75
N ASN A 587 -32.69 4.25 32.14
CA ASN A 587 -33.82 5.13 31.80
C ASN A 587 -33.69 5.70 30.39
N ASP A 588 -32.48 5.71 29.83
CA ASP A 588 -32.22 6.21 28.49
C ASP A 588 -32.45 5.15 27.40
N ILE A 589 -32.49 3.86 27.78
CA ILE A 589 -32.45 2.73 26.84
C ILE A 589 -33.58 1.73 27.04
N ASN A 590 -33.89 0.99 25.98
CA ASN A 590 -34.79 -0.15 25.96
C ASN A 590 -34.16 -1.28 25.10
N LYS A 591 -34.66 -2.51 25.22
CA LYS A 591 -34.23 -3.69 24.44
C LYS A 591 -32.72 -3.92 24.49
N LEU A 592 -32.12 -3.75 25.66
CA LEU A 592 -30.69 -4.01 25.88
C LEU A 592 -30.37 -5.47 25.58
N LYS A 593 -29.35 -5.69 24.75
CA LYS A 593 -28.75 -6.99 24.46
C LYS A 593 -27.24 -6.86 24.56
N ILE A 594 -26.64 -7.81 25.26
CA ILE A 594 -25.20 -7.92 25.46
C ILE A 594 -24.73 -9.20 24.77
N SER A 595 -23.67 -9.10 23.98
CA SER A 595 -23.04 -10.21 23.26
C SER A 595 -21.53 -9.99 23.23
N ASN A 596 -20.79 -10.98 22.76
CA ASN A 596 -19.34 -10.94 22.62
C ASN A 596 -18.94 -11.10 21.15
N THR A 597 -17.68 -10.78 20.85
CA THR A 597 -17.09 -11.02 19.52
C THR A 597 -17.19 -12.51 19.17
N PRO A 598 -17.80 -12.86 18.02
CA PRO A 598 -17.85 -14.24 17.55
C PRO A 598 -16.44 -14.79 17.29
N PHE A 599 -16.21 -16.07 17.58
CA PHE A 599 -14.92 -16.71 17.34
C PHE A 599 -14.45 -16.60 15.88
N SER A 600 -15.39 -16.59 14.93
CA SER A 600 -15.12 -16.43 13.50
C SER A 600 -14.60 -15.04 13.10
N GLU A 601 -14.74 -14.04 13.97
CA GLU A 601 -14.27 -12.67 13.73
C GLU A 601 -12.93 -12.36 14.41
N LEU A 602 -12.47 -13.26 15.29
CA LEU A 602 -11.19 -13.06 15.97
C LEU A 602 -10.03 -13.08 14.96
N LEU A 603 -9.02 -12.24 15.17
CA LEU A 603 -7.81 -12.09 14.37
C LEU A 603 -6.59 -12.20 15.29
N THR A 604 -6.26 -13.42 15.68
CA THR A 604 -5.25 -13.67 16.73
C THR A 604 -3.83 -13.90 16.21
N LYS A 605 -3.66 -14.03 14.89
CA LYS A 605 -2.36 -14.10 14.21
C LYS A 605 -2.47 -13.63 12.77
N MET A 606 -1.51 -12.83 12.31
CA MET A 606 -1.49 -12.27 10.96
C MET A 606 -0.13 -12.51 10.31
N LYS A 607 -0.12 -13.00 9.07
CA LYS A 607 1.07 -13.01 8.21
C LYS A 607 0.88 -11.95 7.14
N ILE A 608 1.68 -10.89 7.23
CA ILE A 608 1.50 -9.69 6.43
C ILE A 608 2.66 -9.58 5.47
N ALA A 609 2.35 -9.56 4.18
CA ALA A 609 3.31 -9.27 3.12
C ALA A 609 3.07 -7.85 2.61
N TYR A 610 4.13 -7.04 2.49
CA TYR A 610 4.04 -5.61 2.16
C TYR A 610 5.23 -5.17 1.29
N GLU A 611 5.16 -3.96 0.73
CA GLU A 611 6.04 -3.49 -0.35
C GLU A 611 5.92 -4.34 -1.62
N LYS A 612 4.84 -4.10 -2.38
CA LYS A 612 4.57 -4.80 -3.63
C LYS A 612 5.74 -4.72 -4.60
N HIS A 613 6.14 -5.86 -5.15
CA HIS A 613 7.21 -5.94 -6.11
C HIS A 613 6.77 -5.34 -7.47
N PRO A 614 7.54 -4.44 -8.11
CA PRO A 614 7.09 -3.76 -9.32
C PRO A 614 6.85 -4.70 -10.52
N ALA A 615 7.69 -5.73 -10.64
CA ALA A 615 7.68 -6.67 -11.77
C ALA A 615 7.08 -8.06 -11.49
N ARG A 616 6.85 -8.42 -10.21
CA ARG A 616 6.47 -9.78 -9.79
C ARG A 616 5.18 -9.71 -8.99
N ASN A 617 4.37 -10.76 -9.06
CA ASN A 617 3.19 -10.89 -8.20
C ASN A 617 3.61 -11.37 -6.79
N ALA A 618 4.39 -10.55 -6.09
CA ALA A 618 4.98 -10.83 -4.79
C ALA A 618 5.24 -9.51 -4.04
N HIS A 619 5.69 -9.63 -2.79
CA HIS A 619 6.03 -8.53 -1.89
C HIS A 619 7.48 -8.68 -1.46
N LEU A 620 8.16 -7.56 -1.22
CA LEU A 620 9.58 -7.54 -0.85
C LEU A 620 9.81 -7.88 0.62
N SER A 621 8.82 -7.53 1.45
CA SER A 621 8.94 -7.58 2.90
C SER A 621 7.75 -8.32 3.51
N SER A 622 7.97 -8.90 4.69
CA SER A 622 6.90 -9.57 5.44
C SER A 622 7.12 -9.51 6.94
N VAL A 623 6.03 -9.51 7.71
CA VAL A 623 6.03 -9.66 9.17
C VAL A 623 4.98 -10.68 9.58
N THR A 624 5.23 -11.42 10.64
CA THR A 624 4.22 -12.25 11.30
C THR A 624 3.93 -11.63 12.65
N SER A 625 2.67 -11.28 12.88
CA SER A 625 2.18 -10.61 14.09
C SER A 625 1.32 -11.56 14.91
N GLU A 626 1.60 -11.66 16.21
CA GLU A 626 0.86 -12.45 17.19
C GLU A 626 0.94 -11.76 18.55
N ASP A 627 -0.20 -11.57 19.23
CA ASP A 627 -0.22 -11.01 20.57
C ASP A 627 0.31 -12.05 21.58
N THR A 628 1.57 -11.91 21.95
CA THR A 628 2.24 -12.76 22.94
C THR A 628 2.31 -12.13 24.32
N THR A 629 1.81 -10.89 24.46
CA THR A 629 1.75 -10.17 25.74
C THR A 629 0.46 -10.52 26.49
N ASN A 630 -0.70 -10.35 25.88
CA ASN A 630 -2.00 -10.72 26.45
C ASN A 630 -2.37 -12.18 26.22
N ASN A 631 -1.68 -12.84 25.27
CA ASN A 631 -1.82 -14.28 24.96
C ASN A 631 -3.27 -14.75 24.73
N PRO A 632 -4.10 -14.06 23.93
CA PRO A 632 -5.50 -14.44 23.70
C PRO A 632 -5.64 -15.87 23.17
N ARG A 633 -4.66 -16.37 22.40
CA ARG A 633 -4.65 -17.75 21.91
C ARG A 633 -4.61 -18.78 23.04
N THR A 634 -3.83 -18.54 24.08
CA THR A 634 -3.79 -19.40 25.27
C THR A 634 -5.07 -19.24 26.09
N THR A 635 -5.51 -18.00 26.32
CA THR A 635 -6.71 -17.67 27.09
C THR A 635 -7.96 -18.35 26.53
N TRP A 636 -8.10 -18.40 25.21
CA TRP A 636 -9.26 -18.97 24.52
C TRP A 636 -9.01 -20.35 23.90
N ASN A 637 -7.90 -21.01 24.24
CA ASN A 637 -7.53 -22.35 23.75
C ASN A 637 -7.53 -22.48 22.21
N ILE A 638 -7.03 -21.46 21.52
CA ILE A 638 -6.94 -21.40 20.06
C ILE A 638 -5.73 -22.22 19.59
N GLN A 639 -5.98 -23.23 18.76
CA GLN A 639 -4.94 -24.15 18.31
C GLN A 639 -4.01 -23.49 17.29
N SER A 640 -2.79 -24.01 17.10
CA SER A 640 -1.73 -23.39 16.29
C SER A 640 -2.05 -23.20 14.79
N LYS A 641 -3.10 -23.86 14.28
CA LYS A 641 -3.55 -23.74 12.87
C LYS A 641 -4.87 -23.00 12.71
N GLU A 642 -5.50 -22.59 13.81
CA GLU A 642 -6.77 -21.89 13.79
C GLU A 642 -6.52 -20.38 13.76
N ASN A 643 -7.43 -19.61 13.17
CA ASN A 643 -7.44 -18.16 13.30
C ASN A 643 -6.09 -17.51 12.93
N ILE A 644 -5.63 -17.77 11.70
CA ILE A 644 -4.47 -17.15 11.08
C ILE A 644 -4.95 -16.47 9.81
N SER A 645 -4.65 -15.19 9.66
CA SER A 645 -4.98 -14.41 8.48
C SER A 645 -3.73 -14.13 7.64
N ASP A 646 -3.78 -14.47 6.35
CA ASP A 646 -2.75 -14.09 5.39
C ASP A 646 -3.20 -12.79 4.71
N VAL A 647 -2.43 -11.71 4.89
CA VAL A 647 -2.76 -10.37 4.41
C VAL A 647 -1.67 -9.88 3.45
N LYS A 648 -2.10 -9.22 2.38
CA LYS A 648 -1.23 -8.53 1.43
C LYS A 648 -1.56 -7.05 1.45
N LEU A 649 -0.57 -6.23 1.77
CA LEU A 649 -0.66 -4.77 1.70
C LEU A 649 -0.02 -4.34 0.38
N ASP A 650 -0.85 -3.92 -0.56
CA ASP A 650 -0.41 -3.57 -1.91
C ASP A 650 -0.03 -2.09 -2.05
N MET A 651 -0.45 -1.25 -1.09
CA MET A 651 -0.24 0.19 -1.05
C MET A 651 0.67 0.60 0.11
N ASN A 652 0.47 0.05 1.32
CA ASN A 652 1.26 0.39 2.50
C ASN A 652 2.67 -0.24 2.46
N VAL A 653 3.71 0.60 2.58
CA VAL A 653 5.11 0.16 2.43
C VAL A 653 5.95 0.20 3.71
N ASN A 654 5.48 0.83 4.80
CA ASN A 654 6.31 1.04 5.99
C ASN A 654 5.60 0.77 7.32
N LYS A 655 4.29 0.52 7.31
CA LYS A 655 3.45 0.37 8.52
C LYS A 655 2.68 -0.95 8.55
N PRO A 656 3.34 -2.12 8.39
CA PRO A 656 2.66 -3.42 8.49
C PRO A 656 2.24 -3.75 9.94
N GLY A 657 2.87 -3.12 10.94
CA GLY A 657 2.64 -3.34 12.36
C GLY A 657 3.73 -4.17 13.05
N ASN A 658 3.61 -4.31 14.36
CA ASN A 658 4.59 -4.98 15.20
C ASN A 658 4.45 -6.52 15.15
N ALA A 659 5.54 -7.22 15.44
CA ALA A 659 5.53 -8.68 15.57
C ALA A 659 4.74 -9.15 16.81
N ASP A 660 4.77 -8.37 17.90
CA ASP A 660 3.89 -8.53 19.06
C ASP A 660 3.08 -7.24 19.28
N PRO A 661 1.79 -7.23 18.92
CA PRO A 661 0.93 -6.06 19.12
C PRO A 661 0.44 -5.84 20.56
N GLY A 662 0.57 -6.83 21.46
CA GLY A 662 -0.22 -6.88 22.71
C GLY A 662 0.05 -5.80 23.77
N GLY A 663 1.01 -4.91 23.55
CA GLY A 663 1.28 -3.76 24.42
C GLY A 663 1.68 -2.50 23.67
N GLY A 664 1.49 -2.48 22.35
CA GLY A 664 1.79 -1.33 21.49
C GLY A 664 0.58 -0.40 21.33
N ASP A 665 0.83 0.75 20.73
CA ASP A 665 -0.23 1.69 20.37
C ASP A 665 -0.99 1.18 19.14
N ALA A 666 -2.33 1.24 19.17
CA ALA A 666 -3.17 0.73 18.07
C ALA A 666 -2.85 1.38 16.71
N ASN A 667 -2.26 2.58 16.69
CA ASN A 667 -1.90 3.32 15.49
C ASN A 667 -0.43 3.16 15.07
N ASP A 668 0.31 2.19 15.63
CA ASP A 668 1.70 1.91 15.24
C ASP A 668 1.83 1.21 13.88
N GLY A 669 0.80 0.46 13.46
CA GLY A 669 0.74 -0.17 12.15
C GLY A 669 -0.53 -1.00 11.92
N PHE A 670 -0.60 -1.64 10.75
CA PHE A 670 -1.80 -2.37 10.32
C PHE A 670 -2.19 -3.51 11.28
N ALA A 671 -1.21 -4.35 11.69
CA ALA A 671 -1.47 -5.43 12.63
C ALA A 671 -1.98 -4.91 13.98
N ASP A 672 -1.32 -3.89 14.54
CA ASP A 672 -1.64 -3.29 15.83
C ASP A 672 -3.08 -2.78 15.85
N TYR A 673 -3.51 -2.09 14.79
CA TYR A 673 -4.86 -1.56 14.68
C TYR A 673 -5.94 -2.65 14.68
N TYR A 674 -5.82 -3.65 13.80
CA TYR A 674 -6.86 -4.68 13.67
C TYR A 674 -6.80 -5.72 14.81
N MET A 675 -5.62 -6.02 15.35
CA MET A 675 -5.51 -6.92 16.50
C MET A 675 -5.94 -6.24 17.81
N ASN A 676 -5.84 -4.92 17.94
CA ASN A 676 -6.48 -4.21 19.06
C ASN A 676 -8.01 -4.39 19.06
N ILE A 677 -8.64 -4.36 17.87
CA ILE A 677 -10.10 -4.42 17.73
C ILE A 677 -10.63 -5.87 17.74
N PHE A 678 -9.88 -6.81 17.15
CA PHE A 678 -10.32 -8.17 16.85
C PHE A 678 -9.37 -9.26 17.38
N GLY A 679 -8.24 -8.92 17.99
CA GLY A 679 -7.27 -9.89 18.52
C GLY A 679 -7.74 -10.59 19.79
N ASP A 680 -8.73 -10.01 20.48
CA ASP A 680 -9.35 -10.58 21.67
C ASP A 680 -10.89 -10.46 21.65
N ILE A 681 -11.56 -11.17 22.55
CA ILE A 681 -13.01 -11.15 22.70
C ILE A 681 -13.44 -9.82 23.31
N LYS A 682 -14.10 -8.99 22.49
CA LYS A 682 -14.68 -7.70 22.89
C LYS A 682 -16.20 -7.79 23.15
N LYS A 683 -16.73 -6.95 24.04
CA LYS A 683 -18.17 -6.79 24.30
C LYS A 683 -18.85 -6.05 23.14
N ILE A 684 -20.05 -6.51 22.79
CA ILE A 684 -20.93 -5.91 21.77
C ILE A 684 -22.30 -5.66 22.40
N ILE A 685 -22.69 -4.39 22.45
CA ILE A 685 -23.92 -3.92 23.08
C ILE A 685 -24.90 -3.44 22.01
N THR A 686 -26.14 -3.90 22.07
CA THR A 686 -27.22 -3.42 21.20
C THR A 686 -28.37 -2.91 22.07
N CYS A 687 -28.91 -1.73 21.78
CA CYS A 687 -30.06 -1.19 22.48
C CYS A 687 -30.81 -0.16 21.62
N THR A 688 -32.00 0.22 22.07
CA THR A 688 -32.75 1.36 21.54
C THR A 688 -32.74 2.49 22.56
N ILE A 689 -32.14 3.61 22.22
CA ILE A 689 -32.15 4.84 23.00
C ILE A 689 -33.53 5.50 22.84
N VAL A 690 -34.22 5.68 23.95
CA VAL A 690 -35.56 6.29 24.04
C VAL A 690 -35.51 7.75 24.47
N ASN A 691 -34.35 8.23 24.93
CA ASN A 691 -34.12 9.63 25.26
C ASN A 691 -33.54 10.39 24.03
N PRO A 692 -34.34 11.20 23.32
CA PRO A 692 -33.87 11.88 22.11
C PRO A 692 -32.77 12.92 22.39
N ALA A 693 -32.70 13.49 23.60
CA ALA A 693 -31.62 14.42 23.95
C ALA A 693 -30.25 13.73 24.06
N LYS A 694 -30.21 12.40 24.18
CA LYS A 694 -28.97 11.63 24.10
C LYS A 694 -28.80 10.94 22.75
N GLY A 695 -29.87 10.31 22.24
CA GLY A 695 -29.79 9.48 21.04
C GLY A 695 -29.59 10.26 19.74
N TYR A 696 -30.27 11.39 19.55
CA TYR A 696 -30.27 12.08 18.23
C TYR A 696 -28.93 12.73 17.88
N GLY A 697 -28.13 13.06 18.89
CA GLY A 697 -26.79 13.61 18.70
C GLY A 697 -25.83 12.56 18.13
N LEU A 698 -25.96 11.30 18.53
CA LEU A 698 -24.98 10.25 18.22
C LEU A 698 -24.86 9.99 16.72
N GLU A 699 -23.65 9.73 16.26
CA GLU A 699 -23.36 9.19 14.93
C GLU A 699 -22.49 7.93 15.04
N THR A 700 -22.42 7.15 13.96
CA THR A 700 -21.43 6.08 13.89
C THR A 700 -20.03 6.64 14.00
N GLY A 701 -19.18 5.94 14.76
CA GLY A 701 -17.83 6.36 15.12
C GLY A 701 -17.75 7.12 16.45
N ASP A 702 -18.86 7.61 17.00
CA ASP A 702 -18.86 8.23 18.33
C ASP A 702 -18.56 7.20 19.44
N ILE A 703 -17.84 7.65 20.46
CA ILE A 703 -17.54 6.89 21.66
C ILE A 703 -18.62 7.17 22.71
N ILE A 704 -19.17 6.11 23.29
CA ILE A 704 -20.16 6.16 24.36
C ILE A 704 -19.70 5.31 25.55
N GLN A 705 -20.32 5.55 26.69
CA GLN A 705 -20.24 4.69 27.86
C GLN A 705 -21.64 4.32 28.35
N PHE A 706 -21.71 3.24 29.10
CA PHE A 706 -22.87 2.92 29.93
C PHE A 706 -22.55 3.31 31.37
N SER A 707 -23.57 3.63 32.16
CA SER A 707 -23.33 4.04 33.54
C SER A 707 -22.67 2.91 34.33
N ASN A 708 -21.54 3.20 34.95
CA ASN A 708 -20.84 2.31 35.87
C ASN A 708 -21.28 2.50 37.33
N THR A 709 -22.32 3.31 37.56
CA THR A 709 -22.89 3.49 38.90
C THR A 709 -23.77 2.30 39.24
N ALA A 710 -23.53 1.69 40.41
CA ALA A 710 -24.28 0.53 40.88
C ALA A 710 -25.81 0.78 40.86
N GLY A 711 -26.54 -0.08 40.15
CA GLY A 711 -28.00 -0.02 40.03
C GLY A 711 -28.54 0.89 38.92
N GLU A 712 -27.69 1.62 38.19
CA GLU A 712 -28.13 2.43 37.04
C GLU A 712 -28.25 1.63 35.73
N MET A 713 -27.64 0.44 35.68
CA MET A 713 -27.79 -0.52 34.59
C MET A 713 -28.52 -1.77 35.08
N PRO A 714 -29.33 -2.41 34.22
CA PRO A 714 -30.21 -3.51 34.64
C PRO A 714 -29.47 -4.84 34.85
N VAL A 715 -28.25 -4.98 34.30
CA VAL A 715 -27.44 -6.20 34.37
C VAL A 715 -25.96 -5.84 34.14
N GLU A 716 -25.05 -6.60 34.72
CA GLU A 716 -23.60 -6.51 34.49
C GLU A 716 -23.17 -7.34 33.27
N PRO A 717 -22.31 -6.82 32.37
CA PRO A 717 -21.89 -7.53 31.17
C PRO A 717 -20.91 -8.66 31.50
N PHE A 718 -21.35 -9.91 31.37
CA PHE A 718 -20.50 -11.10 31.57
C PHE A 718 -19.75 -11.14 32.92
N ASN A 719 -20.38 -10.67 34.00
CA ASN A 719 -19.78 -10.56 35.34
C ASN A 719 -18.58 -9.59 35.40
N ASP A 720 -18.54 -8.63 34.49
CA ASP A 720 -17.64 -7.48 34.49
C ASP A 720 -18.45 -6.19 34.67
N ASN A 721 -17.78 -5.05 34.78
CA ASN A 721 -18.38 -3.73 34.99
C ASN A 721 -18.60 -2.97 33.66
N TRP A 722 -19.16 -1.75 33.74
CA TRP A 722 -19.51 -0.89 32.59
C TRP A 722 -18.50 0.23 32.30
N ALA A 723 -17.27 0.17 32.84
CA ALA A 723 -16.28 1.25 32.71
C ALA A 723 -15.66 1.39 31.29
N ASP A 724 -15.81 0.37 30.44
CA ASP A 724 -15.18 0.35 29.11
C ASP A 724 -15.74 1.41 28.15
N TYR A 725 -15.00 1.64 27.07
CA TYR A 725 -15.38 2.57 26.01
C TYR A 725 -15.94 1.82 24.81
N TYR A 726 -17.07 2.30 24.29
CA TYR A 726 -17.78 1.63 23.21
C TYR A 726 -17.91 2.57 22.01
N MET A 727 -17.47 2.14 20.84
CA MET A 727 -17.69 2.85 19.59
C MET A 727 -19.03 2.43 18.96
N VAL A 728 -19.87 3.39 18.59
CA VAL A 728 -21.11 3.12 17.85
C VAL A 728 -20.77 2.69 16.42
N ILE A 729 -21.04 1.43 16.08
CA ILE A 729 -20.73 0.84 14.77
C ILE A 729 -21.97 0.69 13.87
N ASP A 730 -23.17 0.66 14.44
CA ASP A 730 -24.43 0.71 13.69
C ASP A 730 -25.38 1.68 14.40
N LEU A 731 -26.08 2.50 13.62
CA LEU A 731 -27.06 3.46 14.13
C LEU A 731 -28.24 3.56 13.18
N GLN A 732 -29.45 3.46 13.74
CA GLN A 732 -30.70 3.62 13.02
C GLN A 732 -31.61 4.63 13.72
N ARG A 733 -31.97 5.71 13.01
CA ARG A 733 -32.94 6.71 13.46
C ARG A 733 -34.34 6.36 12.98
N TYR A 734 -35.31 6.49 13.88
CA TYR A 734 -36.73 6.33 13.57
C TYR A 734 -37.51 7.60 13.93
N ALA A 735 -38.54 7.89 13.14
CA ALA A 735 -39.53 8.89 13.49
C ALA A 735 -40.19 8.55 14.84
N GLY A 736 -40.29 9.53 15.73
CA GLY A 736 -40.79 9.38 17.11
C GLY A 736 -39.69 9.45 18.19
N GLY A 737 -38.52 10.00 17.89
CA GLY A 737 -37.49 10.33 18.89
C GLY A 737 -36.63 9.16 19.37
N THR A 738 -36.66 8.01 18.67
CA THR A 738 -35.89 6.81 19.06
C THR A 738 -34.72 6.53 18.13
N VAL A 739 -33.63 6.00 18.69
CA VAL A 739 -32.41 5.63 17.96
C VAL A 739 -31.96 4.25 18.40
N SER A 740 -31.88 3.28 17.48
CA SER A 740 -31.25 1.99 17.76
C SER A 740 -29.76 2.06 17.46
N ILE A 741 -28.94 1.45 18.32
CA ILE A 741 -27.50 1.37 18.13
C ILE A 741 -26.98 -0.04 18.35
N THR A 742 -25.89 -0.36 17.67
CA THR A 742 -24.94 -1.39 18.08
C THR A 742 -23.59 -0.72 18.34
N ALA A 743 -23.00 -0.98 19.50
CA ALA A 743 -21.72 -0.45 19.93
C ALA A 743 -20.76 -1.58 20.29
N ARG A 744 -19.49 -1.43 19.94
CA ARG A 744 -18.42 -2.41 20.18
C ARG A 744 -17.40 -1.79 21.14
N GLU A 745 -16.95 -2.57 22.12
CA GLU A 745 -15.81 -2.21 22.96
C GLU A 745 -14.54 -1.97 22.11
N VAL A 746 -13.85 -0.86 22.37
CA VAL A 746 -12.64 -0.43 21.63
C VAL A 746 -11.47 -0.09 22.56
N SER A 747 -11.66 -0.21 23.87
CA SER A 747 -10.62 -0.04 24.89
C SER A 747 -9.99 -1.35 25.31
#